data_AF-A0A1G0MBW3-F1
#
_entry.id   AF-A0A1G0MBW3-F1
#
_cell.length_a   1.000
_cell.length_b   1.000
_cell.length_c   1.000
_cell.angle_alpha   90.00
_cell.angle_beta   90.00
_cell.angle_gamma   90.00
#
_symmetry.space_group_name_H-M   'P 1'
#
loop_
_entity.id
_entity.type
_entity.pdbx_description
1 polymer ?
#
loop_
_entity_poly.entity_id
_entity_poly.type
_entity_poly.pdbx_seq_one_letter_code
_entity_poly.pdbx_strand_id
1 'polypeptide(L)'
;MLALDSTIGCIEASESEVVDLYRSLPVIMSSAAGSKPSSMEAYVCAIRRKAGVKVYLALVADNRRIYVYTEPGKFDSEEESKETVQEAIAFARSMGFSPEPVALSYSPAMREVVVRNMKILRPPGSKVRALLKHGTADAPTPTGVKGPNAAQKKPAATSPTAPATITPAIPAAPPTLAAAPVAASILKQATTPELSDVSKEVSAARAISDLKRGLKQVATEKDAQFAQIQQLSELHQIALAELAGARKECARLAAERDELAQCKKQLEAATERDAAADQLRELSALHLAATTELAGAKEECARLTTERDELAQSKKQLEQAATERDAAAEQLRELSALHQSATTVLVSARDECARLTEERDALAHCKIQFEAVATERNAVSDQLRELSARHQTAATELASAREHCVRLEEERDALKRSARGTKQASSDLAALQKEVAALSRQIEEANRSNVKLAAESTALAETAARADEEAKTLAAERDAALKRMEHLRAENRTASSQNEAKRTELATSCAEKEAALLRIEVLEQQKVATESELGALRREVAVLAGEREMLREKSKELESRELQNRDLENKNEKKSREIEKNRELERSREPGKSRDSSRLAAATIDADQSAVAVLESAEPRLTHEPVAAPDLGTYAKKVEQRYLSPEFHDFDSAAQSGEDATTGTAAQAMEFTPLADLHDFFSPGSDDHVSPVRFLLQAELTAIEYLCPDDVVELHQSINNAYLSPDGKGQESCRGYICGLRKGASVQVFAAISGVQSGRTSVYVPEVQPEDDHSYTTTVRGAISFAEEVGFMMEPIKLDVSSLQQHESLVRCPALRSAEQK
;
A
#
# COMPACT_ATOMS: atom_id res chain seq x y z
N MET A 1 13.62 -18.47 -27.80
CA MET A 1 13.68 -17.99 -29.22
C MET A 1 12.53 -18.57 -30.04
N LEU A 2 11.55 -17.71 -30.33
CA LEU A 2 10.34 -18.05 -31.07
C LEU A 2 10.59 -18.33 -32.56
N ALA A 3 9.93 -19.36 -33.10
CA ALA A 3 9.88 -19.69 -34.52
C ALA A 3 8.45 -19.59 -35.09
N LEU A 4 8.30 -19.19 -36.37
CA LEU A 4 7.00 -19.09 -37.05
C LEU A 4 6.41 -20.49 -37.31
N ASP A 5 5.30 -20.81 -36.66
CA ASP A 5 4.53 -22.04 -36.89
C ASP A 5 3.37 -21.75 -37.85
N SER A 6 3.63 -21.96 -39.15
CA SER A 6 2.64 -21.78 -40.22
C SER A 6 1.46 -22.75 -40.14
N THR A 7 1.52 -23.79 -39.32
CA THR A 7 0.42 -24.76 -39.15
C THR A 7 -0.70 -24.22 -38.26
N ILE A 8 -0.44 -23.21 -37.43
CA ILE A 8 -1.41 -22.65 -36.48
C ILE A 8 -2.06 -21.38 -37.05
N GLY A 9 -3.35 -21.48 -37.42
CA GLY A 9 -4.15 -20.35 -37.92
C GLY A 9 -4.99 -19.64 -36.86
N CYS A 10 -5.23 -20.30 -35.73
CA CYS A 10 -5.80 -19.79 -34.49
C CYS A 10 -5.41 -20.72 -33.34
N ILE A 11 -5.39 -20.22 -32.11
CA ILE A 11 -4.89 -20.97 -30.95
C ILE A 11 -6.10 -21.48 -30.15
N GLU A 12 -6.29 -22.80 -30.13
CA GLU A 12 -7.39 -23.41 -29.39
C GLU A 12 -7.07 -23.53 -27.89
N ALA A 13 -7.93 -22.97 -27.04
CA ALA A 13 -7.84 -23.02 -25.58
C ALA A 13 -9.20 -22.67 -24.93
N SER A 14 -9.48 -23.23 -23.75
CA SER A 14 -10.56 -22.72 -22.89
C SER A 14 -10.10 -21.51 -22.07
N GLU A 15 -11.07 -20.74 -21.54
CA GLU A 15 -10.86 -19.64 -20.59
C GLU A 15 -10.06 -20.03 -19.34
N SER A 16 -10.15 -21.31 -18.95
CA SER A 16 -9.43 -21.96 -17.84
C SER A 16 -8.01 -22.41 -18.19
N GLU A 17 -7.66 -22.52 -19.48
CA GLU A 17 -6.31 -22.84 -19.95
C GLU A 17 -5.44 -21.59 -20.17
N VAL A 18 -6.02 -20.39 -20.31
CA VAL A 18 -5.27 -19.13 -20.47
C VAL A 18 -4.74 -18.66 -19.12
N VAL A 19 -3.41 -18.61 -18.98
CA VAL A 19 -2.71 -18.14 -17.76
C VAL A 19 -2.46 -16.64 -17.84
N ASP A 20 -1.78 -16.21 -18.90
CA ASP A 20 -1.44 -14.81 -19.16
C ASP A 20 -1.86 -14.42 -20.58
N LEU A 21 -2.24 -13.16 -20.76
CA LEU A 21 -2.64 -12.59 -22.04
C LEU A 21 -2.18 -11.13 -22.12
N TYR A 22 -1.56 -10.76 -23.23
CA TYR A 22 -1.14 -9.41 -23.57
C TYR A 22 -1.63 -9.06 -24.98
N ARG A 23 -1.97 -7.80 -25.21
CA ARG A 23 -2.44 -7.27 -26.50
C ARG A 23 -1.77 -5.93 -26.77
N SER A 24 -1.30 -5.71 -27.99
CA SER A 24 -0.86 -4.38 -28.43
C SER A 24 -1.99 -3.56 -29.05
N LEU A 25 -1.82 -2.24 -29.04
CA LEU A 25 -2.52 -1.38 -29.99
C LEU A 25 -2.14 -1.74 -31.45
N PRO A 26 -2.99 -1.41 -32.44
CA PRO A 26 -2.68 -1.65 -33.85
C PRO A 26 -1.52 -0.76 -34.33
N VAL A 27 -0.50 -1.37 -34.95
CA VAL A 27 0.67 -0.71 -35.52
C VAL A 27 0.63 -0.82 -37.04
N ILE A 28 0.79 0.31 -37.73
CA ILE A 28 0.83 0.35 -39.20
C ILE A 28 2.22 -0.10 -39.68
N MET A 29 2.31 -1.32 -40.19
CA MET A 29 3.55 -1.84 -40.76
C MET A 29 3.62 -1.54 -42.26
N SER A 30 4.65 -0.79 -42.66
CA SER A 30 5.07 -0.64 -44.05
C SER A 30 5.73 -1.93 -44.54
N SER A 31 4.96 -2.79 -45.18
CA SER A 31 5.49 -3.96 -45.91
C SER A 31 6.30 -3.50 -47.15
N ALA A 32 6.91 -4.46 -47.85
CA ALA A 32 7.89 -4.23 -48.92
C ALA A 32 7.43 -3.20 -49.98
N ALA A 33 8.38 -2.42 -50.51
CA ALA A 33 8.13 -1.25 -51.35
C ALA A 33 7.15 -1.53 -52.52
N GLY A 34 6.00 -0.85 -52.49
CA GLY A 34 4.90 -1.01 -53.46
C GLY A 34 3.68 -1.76 -52.92
N SER A 35 3.78 -2.45 -51.78
CA SER A 35 2.62 -2.98 -51.05
C SER A 35 1.88 -1.86 -50.30
N LYS A 36 0.59 -2.08 -50.01
CA LYS A 36 -0.18 -1.16 -49.15
C LYS A 36 0.25 -1.38 -47.69
N PRO A 37 0.41 -0.31 -46.88
CA PRO A 37 0.59 -0.46 -45.45
C PRO A 37 -0.62 -1.17 -44.84
N SER A 38 -0.37 -2.09 -43.91
CA SER A 38 -1.40 -2.81 -43.15
C SER A 38 -1.26 -2.45 -41.68
N SER A 39 -2.38 -2.24 -40.99
CA SER A 39 -2.35 -2.32 -39.54
C SER A 39 -2.19 -3.78 -39.11
N MET A 40 -1.49 -3.98 -38.01
CA MET A 40 -1.27 -5.26 -37.36
C MET A 40 -1.37 -5.10 -35.84
N GLU A 41 -1.98 -6.07 -35.15
CA GLU A 41 -1.98 -6.18 -33.70
C GLU A 41 -1.11 -7.38 -33.27
N ALA A 42 -0.33 -7.23 -32.21
CA ALA A 42 0.39 -8.32 -31.58
C ALA A 42 -0.34 -8.81 -30.31
N TYR A 43 -0.35 -10.12 -30.11
CA TYR A 43 -0.92 -10.79 -28.95
C TYR A 43 0.11 -11.78 -28.39
N VAL A 44 0.44 -11.71 -27.10
CA VAL A 44 1.23 -12.75 -26.41
C VAL A 44 0.30 -13.47 -25.45
N CYS A 45 0.33 -14.80 -25.42
CA CYS A 45 -0.44 -15.58 -24.44
C CYS A 45 0.31 -16.82 -23.96
N ALA A 46 0.15 -17.12 -22.67
CA ALA A 46 0.65 -18.34 -22.03
C ALA A 46 -0.54 -19.27 -21.76
N ILE A 47 -0.48 -20.49 -22.29
CA ILE A 47 -1.61 -21.44 -22.26
C ILE A 47 -1.17 -22.73 -21.59
N ARG A 48 -1.80 -23.03 -20.45
CA ARG A 48 -1.61 -24.23 -19.63
C ARG A 48 -2.35 -25.39 -20.27
N ARG A 49 -1.60 -26.36 -20.80
CA ARG A 49 -2.16 -27.63 -21.31
C ARG A 49 -1.78 -28.77 -20.37
N LYS A 50 -2.36 -29.95 -20.57
CA LYS A 50 -2.18 -31.16 -19.72
C LYS A 50 -0.73 -31.70 -19.60
N ALA A 51 0.25 -31.03 -20.21
CA ALA A 51 1.65 -31.44 -20.25
C ALA A 51 2.57 -30.21 -20.34
N GLY A 52 2.36 -29.23 -19.46
CA GLY A 52 3.13 -27.98 -19.37
C GLY A 52 2.41 -26.75 -19.94
N VAL A 53 2.97 -25.58 -19.65
CA VAL A 53 2.56 -24.30 -20.24
C VAL A 53 3.25 -24.14 -21.60
N LYS A 54 2.55 -23.53 -22.56
CA LYS A 54 3.12 -23.15 -23.85
C LYS A 54 2.81 -21.69 -24.18
N VAL A 55 3.83 -20.95 -24.58
CA VAL A 55 3.77 -19.53 -24.93
C VAL A 55 3.61 -19.37 -26.45
N TYR A 56 2.76 -18.43 -26.84
CA TYR A 56 2.50 -18.07 -28.23
C TYR A 56 2.56 -16.55 -28.40
N LEU A 57 3.19 -16.09 -29.47
CA LEU A 57 3.08 -14.72 -29.99
C LEU A 57 2.33 -14.79 -31.32
N ALA A 58 1.17 -14.15 -31.41
CA ALA A 58 0.35 -14.12 -32.63
C ALA A 58 0.23 -12.69 -33.15
N LEU A 59 0.57 -12.48 -34.42
CA LEU A 59 0.38 -11.21 -35.13
C LEU A 59 -0.85 -11.30 -36.03
N VAL A 60 -1.80 -10.37 -35.88
CA VAL A 60 -3.06 -10.33 -36.65
C VAL A 60 -3.05 -9.10 -37.55
N ALA A 61 -3.19 -9.30 -38.87
CA ALA A 61 -3.32 -8.21 -39.84
C ALA A 61 -4.79 -7.87 -40.14
N ASP A 62 -5.06 -6.64 -40.59
CA ASP A 62 -6.40 -6.15 -41.01
C ASP A 62 -7.13 -7.11 -41.97
N ASN A 63 -6.36 -7.77 -42.84
CA ASN A 63 -6.87 -8.75 -43.81
C ASN A 63 -7.27 -10.11 -43.20
N ARG A 64 -7.30 -10.22 -41.86
CA ARG A 64 -7.62 -11.41 -41.07
C ARG A 64 -6.68 -12.60 -41.31
N ARG A 65 -5.44 -12.33 -41.73
CA ARG A 65 -4.34 -13.30 -41.57
C ARG A 65 -3.81 -13.27 -40.15
N ILE A 66 -3.45 -14.44 -39.65
CA ILE A 66 -2.76 -14.61 -38.37
C ILE A 66 -1.42 -15.31 -38.65
N TYR A 67 -0.36 -14.81 -38.01
CA TYR A 67 0.99 -15.38 -38.02
C TYR A 67 1.35 -15.76 -36.58
N VAL A 68 1.48 -17.06 -36.28
CA VAL A 68 1.76 -17.54 -34.92
C VAL A 68 3.22 -17.96 -34.80
N TYR A 69 3.92 -17.36 -33.85
CA TYR A 69 5.29 -17.69 -33.46
C TYR A 69 5.26 -18.40 -32.11
N THR A 70 6.08 -19.43 -31.95
CA THR A 70 6.10 -20.24 -30.73
C THR A 70 7.48 -20.87 -30.49
N GLU A 71 7.79 -21.15 -29.23
CA GLU A 71 9.02 -21.87 -28.86
C GLU A 71 8.88 -23.37 -29.22
N PRO A 72 9.93 -24.02 -29.76
CA PRO A 72 9.99 -25.47 -29.91
C PRO A 72 10.24 -26.16 -28.56
N GLY A 73 9.27 -26.05 -27.64
CA GLY A 73 9.32 -26.66 -26.31
C GLY A 73 7.95 -26.75 -25.64
N LYS A 74 7.97 -27.17 -24.37
CA LYS A 74 6.92 -27.00 -23.36
C LYS A 74 7.63 -26.67 -22.04
N PHE A 75 6.99 -25.88 -21.20
CA PHE A 75 7.55 -25.49 -19.91
C PHE A 75 6.83 -26.25 -18.80
N ASP A 76 7.59 -27.02 -18.04
CA ASP A 76 7.06 -27.80 -16.91
C ASP A 76 6.97 -26.93 -15.65
N SER A 77 7.74 -25.83 -15.57
CA SER A 77 7.62 -24.80 -14.54
C SER A 77 6.82 -23.57 -15.02
N GLU A 78 6.08 -22.95 -14.09
CA GLU A 78 5.42 -21.67 -14.33
C GLU A 78 6.44 -20.51 -14.42
N GLU A 79 7.60 -20.62 -13.76
CA GLU A 79 8.65 -19.59 -13.77
C GLU A 79 9.34 -19.49 -15.14
N GLU A 80 9.70 -20.62 -15.74
CA GLU A 80 10.21 -20.71 -17.13
C GLU A 80 9.22 -20.09 -18.13
N SER A 81 7.92 -20.32 -17.91
CA SER A 81 6.88 -19.76 -18.78
C SER A 81 6.79 -18.24 -18.67
N LYS A 82 7.07 -17.65 -17.49
CA LYS A 82 7.12 -16.19 -17.29
C LYS A 82 8.35 -15.57 -17.95
N GLU A 83 9.52 -16.23 -17.89
CA GLU A 83 10.70 -15.78 -18.64
C GLU A 83 10.45 -15.81 -20.16
N THR A 84 9.83 -16.87 -20.67
CA THR A 84 9.47 -16.99 -22.09
C THR A 84 8.40 -15.96 -22.52
N VAL A 85 7.44 -15.62 -21.65
CA VAL A 85 6.50 -14.52 -21.88
C VAL A 85 7.24 -13.18 -22.01
N GLN A 86 8.26 -12.93 -21.19
CA GLN A 86 9.08 -11.72 -21.32
C GLN A 86 9.95 -11.74 -22.57
N GLU A 87 10.52 -12.89 -23.00
CA GLU A 87 11.19 -13.00 -24.30
C GLU A 87 10.22 -12.70 -25.45
N ALA A 88 8.99 -13.21 -25.39
CA ALA A 88 7.96 -12.96 -26.41
C ALA A 88 7.51 -11.49 -26.47
N ILE A 89 7.38 -10.82 -25.32
CA ILE A 89 7.08 -9.37 -25.24
C ILE A 89 8.27 -8.55 -25.76
N ALA A 90 9.51 -8.90 -25.40
CA ALA A 90 10.71 -8.24 -25.90
C ALA A 90 10.88 -8.42 -27.43
N PHE A 91 10.56 -9.61 -27.95
CA PHE A 91 10.56 -9.90 -29.38
C PHE A 91 9.47 -9.10 -30.12
N ALA A 92 8.25 -9.02 -29.58
CA ALA A 92 7.20 -8.14 -30.11
C ALA A 92 7.60 -6.66 -30.11
N ARG A 93 8.26 -6.18 -29.04
CA ARG A 93 8.84 -4.84 -28.95
C ARG A 93 9.94 -4.60 -29.99
N SER A 94 10.76 -5.61 -30.30
CA SER A 94 11.78 -5.50 -31.36
C SER A 94 11.18 -5.38 -32.77
N MET A 95 9.92 -5.77 -32.96
CA MET A 95 9.14 -5.56 -34.20
C MET A 95 8.29 -4.27 -34.18
N GLY A 96 8.37 -3.45 -33.12
CA GLY A 96 7.67 -2.17 -33.00
C GLY A 96 6.28 -2.22 -32.34
N PHE A 97 5.87 -3.36 -31.77
CA PHE A 97 4.63 -3.48 -31.01
C PHE A 97 4.85 -3.19 -29.52
N SER A 98 3.87 -2.59 -28.83
CA SER A 98 3.83 -2.53 -27.36
C SER A 98 2.68 -3.38 -26.83
N PRO A 99 2.92 -4.64 -26.42
CA PRO A 99 1.89 -5.45 -25.77
C PRO A 99 1.66 -5.00 -24.32
N GLU A 100 0.41 -4.72 -23.98
CA GLU A 100 -0.07 -4.38 -22.63
C GLU A 100 -0.79 -5.60 -22.02
N PRO A 101 -0.71 -5.81 -20.68
CA PRO A 101 -1.37 -6.94 -20.03
C PRO A 101 -2.89 -6.79 -20.08
N VAL A 102 -3.57 -7.86 -20.49
CA VAL A 102 -5.03 -7.96 -20.40
C VAL A 102 -5.37 -8.60 -19.06
N ALA A 103 -6.13 -7.90 -18.23
CA ALA A 103 -6.57 -8.44 -16.95
C ALA A 103 -7.39 -9.73 -17.16
N LEU A 104 -6.97 -10.82 -16.51
CA LEU A 104 -7.71 -12.10 -16.48
C LEU A 104 -8.29 -12.40 -15.09
N SER A 105 -8.13 -11.51 -14.11
CA SER A 105 -8.60 -11.64 -12.72
C SER A 105 -10.13 -11.64 -12.55
N TYR A 106 -10.88 -11.52 -13.64
CA TYR A 106 -12.35 -11.57 -13.64
C TYR A 106 -12.93 -12.97 -13.33
N SER A 107 -14.24 -12.97 -13.04
CA SER A 107 -15.06 -14.17 -12.91
C SER A 107 -15.00 -15.06 -14.16
N PRO A 108 -15.30 -16.38 -14.08
CA PRO A 108 -15.20 -17.28 -15.22
C PRO A 108 -15.97 -16.82 -16.46
N ALA A 109 -17.21 -16.33 -16.30
CA ALA A 109 -18.02 -15.82 -17.41
C ALA A 109 -17.39 -14.59 -18.08
N MET A 110 -16.93 -13.60 -17.30
CA MET A 110 -16.26 -12.42 -17.86
C MET A 110 -14.91 -12.76 -18.50
N ARG A 111 -14.16 -13.71 -17.92
CA ARG A 111 -12.92 -14.25 -18.51
C ARG A 111 -13.20 -14.95 -19.84
N GLU A 112 -14.29 -15.71 -19.93
CA GLU A 112 -14.72 -16.32 -21.19
C GLU A 112 -15.09 -15.27 -22.24
N VAL A 113 -15.81 -14.20 -21.86
CA VAL A 113 -16.12 -13.08 -22.77
C VAL A 113 -14.84 -12.39 -23.27
N VAL A 114 -13.88 -12.12 -22.40
CA VAL A 114 -12.57 -11.56 -22.77
C VAL A 114 -11.82 -12.49 -23.74
N VAL A 115 -11.74 -13.79 -23.42
CA VAL A 115 -11.04 -14.80 -24.23
C VAL A 115 -11.73 -15.00 -25.59
N ARG A 116 -13.06 -15.10 -25.65
CA ARG A 116 -13.84 -15.20 -26.89
C ARG A 116 -13.72 -13.96 -27.79
N ASN A 117 -13.45 -12.79 -27.21
CA ASN A 117 -13.24 -11.53 -27.96
C ASN A 117 -11.81 -11.39 -28.51
N MET A 118 -10.86 -12.25 -28.12
CA MET A 118 -9.51 -12.24 -28.68
C MET A 118 -9.48 -12.91 -30.06
N LYS A 119 -9.14 -12.12 -31.10
CA LYS A 119 -9.05 -12.56 -32.51
C LYS A 119 -8.18 -13.81 -32.77
N ILE A 120 -7.27 -14.10 -31.84
CA ILE A 120 -6.29 -15.20 -31.90
C ILE A 120 -6.72 -16.48 -31.17
N LEU A 121 -7.65 -16.39 -30.21
CA LEU A 121 -8.06 -17.50 -29.36
C LEU A 121 -9.36 -18.13 -29.86
N ARG A 122 -9.57 -19.42 -29.55
CA ARG A 122 -10.74 -20.18 -29.99
C ARG A 122 -11.13 -21.24 -28.94
N PRO A 123 -12.41 -21.30 -28.52
CA PRO A 123 -12.89 -22.38 -27.66
C PRO A 123 -12.70 -23.76 -28.32
N PRO A 124 -12.18 -24.78 -27.60
CA PRO A 124 -11.86 -26.09 -28.17
C PRO A 124 -13.11 -26.76 -28.75
N GLY A 125 -12.95 -27.41 -29.92
CA GLY A 125 -14.04 -28.11 -30.61
C GLY A 125 -15.05 -27.22 -31.36
N SER A 126 -14.87 -25.90 -31.36
CA SER A 126 -15.77 -24.99 -32.09
C SER A 126 -15.65 -25.15 -33.62
N LYS A 127 -16.65 -25.81 -34.22
CA LYS A 127 -16.69 -26.22 -35.65
C LYS A 127 -16.79 -25.08 -36.68
N VAL A 128 -16.53 -23.82 -36.27
CA VAL A 128 -16.60 -22.64 -37.14
C VAL A 128 -15.46 -22.70 -38.16
N ARG A 129 -15.75 -23.19 -39.37
CA ARG A 129 -14.81 -23.21 -40.51
C ARG A 129 -14.18 -21.82 -40.66
N ALA A 130 -12.85 -21.75 -40.56
CA ALA A 130 -12.17 -20.49 -40.37
C ALA A 130 -12.26 -19.57 -41.60
N LEU A 131 -12.81 -18.36 -41.41
CA LEU A 131 -12.61 -17.23 -42.32
C LEU A 131 -11.23 -16.57 -42.14
N LEU A 132 -10.49 -16.97 -41.09
CA LEU A 132 -9.09 -16.62 -40.87
C LEU A 132 -8.22 -17.41 -41.86
N LYS A 133 -7.32 -16.73 -42.56
CA LYS A 133 -6.40 -17.36 -43.51
C LYS A 133 -5.02 -17.51 -42.87
N HIS A 134 -4.45 -18.70 -42.90
CA HIS A 134 -3.07 -18.93 -42.47
C HIS A 134 -2.13 -18.04 -43.30
N GLY A 135 -1.34 -17.20 -42.63
CA GLY A 135 -0.37 -16.32 -43.28
C GLY A 135 0.97 -17.02 -43.46
N THR A 136 1.33 -17.35 -44.70
CA THR A 136 2.69 -17.82 -45.05
C THR A 136 3.43 -16.84 -45.95
N ALA A 137 2.73 -16.26 -46.93
CA ALA A 137 3.17 -15.04 -47.60
C ALA A 137 3.10 -13.85 -46.63
N ASP A 138 4.03 -12.91 -46.79
CA ASP A 138 4.05 -11.60 -46.10
C ASP A 138 4.19 -11.65 -44.57
N ALA A 139 4.75 -12.72 -44.01
CA ALA A 139 5.04 -12.83 -42.58
C ALA A 139 6.17 -11.86 -42.14
N PRO A 140 5.98 -11.06 -41.07
CA PRO A 140 7.04 -10.19 -40.56
C PRO A 140 8.31 -10.96 -40.20
N THR A 141 9.41 -10.64 -40.86
CA THR A 141 10.73 -11.22 -40.55
C THR A 141 11.41 -10.31 -39.52
N PRO A 142 11.78 -10.82 -38.33
CA PRO A 142 12.43 -9.99 -37.32
C PRO A 142 13.79 -9.48 -37.83
N THR A 143 13.97 -8.17 -37.82
CA THR A 143 15.26 -7.53 -38.17
C THR A 143 16.27 -7.81 -37.07
N GLY A 144 17.10 -8.84 -37.26
CA GLY A 144 17.96 -9.41 -36.22
C GLY A 144 18.88 -8.40 -35.53
N VAL A 145 18.53 -8.03 -34.30
CA VAL A 145 19.33 -7.17 -33.43
C VAL A 145 20.53 -7.97 -32.90
N LYS A 146 21.75 -7.52 -33.21
CA LYS A 146 22.97 -8.06 -32.60
C LYS A 146 23.10 -7.53 -31.16
N GLY A 147 22.85 -8.39 -30.18
CA GLY A 147 23.05 -8.06 -28.77
C GLY A 147 24.53 -7.81 -28.41
N PRO A 148 24.85 -6.88 -27.49
CA PRO A 148 26.20 -6.67 -26.98
C PRO A 148 26.60 -7.73 -25.95
N ASN A 149 27.91 -7.98 -25.82
CA ASN A 149 28.47 -8.99 -24.91
C ASN A 149 28.31 -8.61 -23.43
N ALA A 150 28.01 -9.61 -22.60
CA ALA A 150 28.14 -9.52 -21.14
C ALA A 150 29.61 -9.64 -20.69
N ALA A 151 29.98 -8.94 -19.62
CA ALA A 151 31.30 -9.03 -18.98
C ALA A 151 31.16 -9.10 -17.45
N GLN A 152 31.73 -10.13 -16.84
CA GLN A 152 31.65 -10.39 -15.40
C GLN A 152 32.70 -9.58 -14.61
N LYS A 153 32.37 -9.08 -13.39
CA LYS A 153 33.37 -8.98 -12.31
C LYS A 153 32.80 -8.88 -10.87
N LYS A 154 33.42 -9.67 -10.00
CA LYS A 154 33.48 -9.69 -8.51
C LYS A 154 34.94 -10.11 -8.16
N PRO A 155 35.46 -10.18 -6.92
CA PRO A 155 34.90 -9.85 -5.60
C PRO A 155 35.90 -9.08 -4.67
N ALA A 156 35.81 -9.32 -3.35
CA ALA A 156 36.60 -8.81 -2.19
C ALA A 156 36.21 -7.39 -1.71
N ALA A 157 35.88 -7.07 -0.44
CA ALA A 157 35.94 -7.73 0.90
C ALA A 157 37.24 -7.57 1.72
N THR A 158 37.18 -6.76 2.78
CA THR A 158 38.05 -6.79 3.99
C THR A 158 37.44 -5.99 5.16
N SER A 159 37.62 -6.49 6.39
CA SER A 159 37.58 -5.82 7.70
C SER A 159 38.61 -6.55 8.60
N PRO A 160 38.86 -6.22 9.90
CA PRO A 160 38.36 -5.14 10.77
C PRO A 160 39.52 -4.33 11.44
N THR A 161 39.24 -3.49 12.46
CA THR A 161 40.08 -3.21 13.67
C THR A 161 39.35 -2.28 14.66
N ALA A 162 39.56 -2.48 15.96
CA ALA A 162 39.15 -1.64 17.11
C ALA A 162 40.10 -1.94 18.30
N PRO A 163 39.99 -1.37 19.53
CA PRO A 163 39.19 -0.23 20.02
C PRO A 163 40.05 0.81 20.79
N ALA A 164 39.43 1.79 21.48
CA ALA A 164 40.06 2.56 22.55
C ALA A 164 39.02 3.07 23.58
N THR A 165 39.37 3.11 24.89
CA THR A 165 38.49 3.56 25.98
C THR A 165 39.34 4.10 27.14
N ILE A 166 39.01 5.27 27.71
CA ILE A 166 39.80 5.95 28.77
C ILE A 166 38.88 6.74 29.72
N THR A 167 39.34 6.96 30.96
CA THR A 167 38.87 7.88 32.05
C THR A 167 37.96 7.25 33.14
N PRO A 168 37.92 7.81 34.38
CA PRO A 168 39.06 8.23 35.23
C PRO A 168 38.88 7.83 36.74
N ALA A 169 39.89 8.06 37.62
CA ALA A 169 39.76 7.88 39.08
C ALA A 169 40.69 8.77 39.95
N ILE A 170 40.13 9.40 41.00
CA ILE A 170 40.67 10.40 41.98
C ILE A 170 39.69 10.43 43.20
N PRO A 171 39.97 10.76 44.50
CA PRO A 171 41.22 11.02 45.29
C PRO A 171 41.34 10.34 46.72
N ALA A 172 42.48 10.57 47.40
CA ALA A 172 42.76 10.88 48.84
C ALA A 172 42.11 10.18 50.09
N ALA A 173 42.98 9.55 50.93
CA ALA A 173 43.43 9.88 52.34
C ALA A 173 42.47 10.42 53.46
N PRO A 174 42.85 10.52 54.78
CA PRO A 174 44.06 10.09 55.55
C PRO A 174 43.74 9.07 56.73
N PRO A 175 43.66 9.34 58.08
CA PRO A 175 44.56 10.00 59.07
C PRO A 175 44.85 9.28 60.45
N THR A 176 45.85 9.80 61.20
CA THR A 176 46.03 9.92 62.70
C THR A 176 46.17 8.74 63.72
N LEU A 177 47.40 8.63 64.27
CA LEU A 177 47.86 8.67 65.70
C LEU A 177 47.20 7.91 66.88
N ALA A 178 48.01 7.02 67.49
CA ALA A 178 47.97 6.48 68.88
C ALA A 178 49.37 5.84 69.20
N ALA A 179 49.88 5.59 70.43
CA ALA A 179 49.61 6.03 71.82
C ALA A 179 50.84 5.69 72.74
N ALA A 180 50.73 5.82 74.07
CA ALA A 180 51.70 5.38 75.12
C ALA A 180 50.91 4.69 76.29
N PRO A 181 51.40 4.39 77.54
CA PRO A 181 52.72 4.56 78.21
C PRO A 181 53.14 3.38 79.18
N VAL A 182 53.94 3.68 80.23
CA VAL A 182 54.13 3.01 81.57
C VAL A 182 55.50 2.34 81.89
N ALA A 183 55.90 2.41 83.19
CA ALA A 183 56.99 1.74 83.95
C ALA A 183 58.35 2.48 84.09
N ALA A 184 59.08 2.46 85.22
CA ALA A 184 58.79 2.07 86.63
C ALA A 184 59.91 2.49 87.63
N SER A 185 59.64 2.28 88.94
CA SER A 185 60.61 2.00 90.05
C SER A 185 61.33 3.12 90.81
N ILE A 186 61.63 2.80 92.09
CA ILE A 186 62.37 3.57 93.12
C ILE A 186 63.27 2.58 93.89
N LEU A 187 64.54 2.89 94.20
CA LEU A 187 65.26 2.21 95.30
C LEU A 187 66.45 2.97 95.92
N LYS A 188 66.30 3.27 97.22
CA LYS A 188 67.25 3.29 98.37
C LYS A 188 68.74 3.72 98.24
N GLN A 189 69.14 4.60 99.16
CA GLN A 189 70.50 4.74 99.70
C GLN A 189 70.74 3.78 100.91
N ALA A 190 71.97 3.71 101.43
CA ALA A 190 72.32 2.92 102.63
C ALA A 190 73.39 3.58 103.55
N THR A 191 73.30 3.22 104.84
CA THR A 191 74.31 3.11 105.94
C THR A 191 75.80 3.40 105.65
N THR A 192 76.67 3.87 106.58
CA THR A 192 76.87 3.56 108.03
C THR A 192 77.54 4.70 108.84
N PRO A 193 77.54 4.66 110.20
CA PRO A 193 78.34 5.55 111.09
C PRO A 193 79.59 4.87 111.72
N GLU A 194 80.45 5.65 112.40
CA GLU A 194 81.49 5.17 113.34
C GLU A 194 81.48 5.98 114.66
N LEU A 195 82.16 5.46 115.71
CA LEU A 195 82.16 5.98 117.08
C LEU A 195 83.46 6.69 117.49
N SER A 196 83.38 7.47 118.57
CA SER A 196 84.52 8.03 119.31
C SER A 196 84.33 7.83 120.82
N ASP A 197 85.31 7.26 121.54
CA ASP A 197 85.35 7.36 123.01
C ASP A 197 86.72 6.99 123.61
N VAL A 198 87.36 7.90 124.36
CA VAL A 198 88.50 7.61 125.27
C VAL A 198 88.57 8.65 126.41
N SER A 199 88.25 8.24 127.65
CA SER A 199 88.92 8.74 128.87
C SER A 199 88.61 7.82 130.07
N LYS A 200 89.48 7.79 131.08
CA LYS A 200 89.39 6.85 132.22
C LYS A 200 90.03 7.36 133.52
N GLU A 201 89.41 6.96 134.64
CA GLU A 201 89.98 6.81 135.99
C GLU A 201 90.45 8.14 136.67
N VAL A 202 90.64 8.28 137.99
CA VAL A 202 91.06 7.36 139.06
C VAL A 202 90.36 7.69 140.40
N SER A 203 90.07 6.68 141.26
CA SER A 203 90.16 6.77 142.75
C SER A 203 89.67 5.51 143.51
N ALA A 204 90.40 4.39 143.42
CA ALA A 204 90.05 3.14 144.11
C ALA A 204 90.85 2.91 145.42
N ALA A 205 90.29 3.29 146.59
CA ALA A 205 90.94 3.05 147.89
C ALA A 205 90.02 2.79 149.11
N ARG A 206 88.68 2.76 148.96
CA ARG A 206 87.72 2.48 150.06
C ARG A 206 86.75 1.32 149.80
N ALA A 207 86.79 0.70 148.62
CA ALA A 207 85.74 -0.19 148.12
C ALA A 207 85.53 -1.51 148.89
N ILE A 208 86.58 -2.06 149.52
CA ILE A 208 86.60 -3.48 149.95
C ILE A 208 85.64 -3.78 151.12
N SER A 209 85.34 -2.81 152.00
CA SER A 209 84.42 -3.01 153.11
C SER A 209 82.96 -2.98 152.67
N ASP A 210 82.56 -1.93 151.93
CA ASP A 210 81.18 -1.76 151.48
C ASP A 210 80.74 -2.77 150.42
N LEU A 211 81.66 -3.25 149.57
CA LEU A 211 81.40 -4.35 148.63
C LEU A 211 80.78 -5.57 149.32
N LYS A 212 81.22 -5.91 150.54
CA LYS A 212 80.76 -7.11 151.26
C LYS A 212 79.35 -6.97 151.84
N ARG A 213 78.87 -5.73 151.99
CA ARG A 213 77.47 -5.40 152.34
C ARG A 213 76.60 -5.32 151.09
N GLY A 214 77.08 -4.60 150.06
CA GLY A 214 76.40 -4.46 148.77
C GLY A 214 76.12 -5.81 148.10
N LEU A 215 77.05 -6.77 148.15
CA LEU A 215 76.89 -8.10 147.53
C LEU A 215 75.63 -8.86 147.99
N LYS A 216 75.14 -8.62 149.22
CA LYS A 216 73.91 -9.26 149.71
C LYS A 216 72.64 -8.59 149.21
N GLN A 217 72.62 -7.26 149.06
CA GLN A 217 71.49 -6.55 148.45
C GLN A 217 71.42 -6.83 146.94
N VAL A 218 72.58 -6.79 146.26
CA VAL A 218 72.71 -7.12 144.84
C VAL A 218 72.25 -8.55 144.53
N ALA A 219 72.41 -9.51 145.45
CA ALA A 219 71.85 -10.85 145.27
C ALA A 219 70.30 -10.82 145.20
N THR A 220 69.65 -10.24 146.21
CA THR A 220 68.17 -10.13 146.24
C THR A 220 67.60 -9.24 145.14
N GLU A 221 68.30 -8.18 144.76
CA GLU A 221 67.92 -7.31 143.64
C GLU A 221 68.09 -8.02 142.29
N LYS A 222 69.13 -8.82 142.12
CA LYS A 222 69.34 -9.62 140.90
C LYS A 222 68.26 -10.68 140.71
N ASP A 223 67.84 -11.36 141.79
CA ASP A 223 66.77 -12.37 141.71
C ASP A 223 65.41 -11.72 141.36
N ALA A 224 65.12 -10.55 141.93
CA ALA A 224 63.95 -9.76 141.58
C ALA A 224 64.00 -9.24 140.12
N GLN A 225 65.16 -8.77 139.66
CA GLN A 225 65.39 -8.38 138.27
C GLN A 225 65.24 -9.57 137.32
N PHE A 226 65.68 -10.77 137.69
CA PHE A 226 65.48 -11.98 136.88
C PHE A 226 64.01 -12.31 136.68
N ALA A 227 63.20 -12.25 137.75
CA ALA A 227 61.75 -12.44 137.65
C ALA A 227 61.08 -11.37 136.76
N GLN A 228 61.50 -10.10 136.88
CA GLN A 228 60.99 -9.01 136.05
C GLN A 228 61.40 -9.16 134.57
N ILE A 229 62.64 -9.57 134.29
CA ILE A 229 63.13 -9.86 132.93
C ILE A 229 62.35 -11.03 132.34
N GLN A 230 62.04 -12.07 133.11
CA GLN A 230 61.26 -13.21 132.65
C GLN A 230 59.83 -12.78 132.26
N GLN A 231 59.12 -12.03 133.12
CA GLN A 231 57.80 -11.49 132.81
C GLN A 231 57.81 -10.56 131.58
N LEU A 232 58.82 -9.71 131.44
CA LEU A 232 58.99 -8.87 130.25
C LEU A 232 59.27 -9.70 128.98
N SER A 233 59.98 -10.83 129.09
CA SER A 233 60.22 -11.72 127.95
C SER A 233 58.96 -12.45 127.50
N GLU A 234 58.10 -12.86 128.43
CA GLU A 234 56.80 -13.49 128.15
C GLU A 234 55.83 -12.49 127.49
N LEU A 235 55.73 -11.27 128.03
CA LEU A 235 54.96 -10.18 127.41
C LEU A 235 55.50 -9.81 126.02
N HIS A 236 56.82 -9.84 125.81
CA HIS A 236 57.40 -9.58 124.50
C HIS A 236 57.09 -10.69 123.49
N GLN A 237 57.09 -11.96 123.90
CA GLN A 237 56.66 -13.07 123.04
C GLN A 237 55.18 -12.96 122.65
N ILE A 238 54.30 -12.58 123.59
CA ILE A 238 52.87 -12.34 123.31
C ILE A 238 52.71 -11.19 122.30
N ALA A 239 53.35 -10.05 122.52
CA ALA A 239 53.30 -8.91 121.60
C ALA A 239 53.87 -9.23 120.20
N LEU A 240 54.90 -10.08 120.11
CA LEU A 240 55.43 -10.57 118.83
C LEU A 240 54.44 -11.53 118.13
N ALA A 241 53.73 -12.38 118.87
CA ALA A 241 52.69 -13.26 118.32
C ALA A 241 51.47 -12.46 117.81
N GLU A 242 51.03 -11.44 118.55
CA GLU A 242 49.97 -10.52 118.13
C GLU A 242 50.39 -9.71 116.89
N LEU A 243 51.63 -9.18 116.85
CA LEU A 243 52.17 -8.53 115.66
C LEU A 243 52.27 -9.48 114.46
N ALA A 244 52.58 -10.76 114.67
CA ALA A 244 52.57 -11.76 113.60
C ALA A 244 51.14 -12.08 113.12
N GLY A 245 50.15 -12.09 114.01
CA GLY A 245 48.73 -12.19 113.67
C GLY A 245 48.24 -10.99 112.85
N ALA A 246 48.46 -9.78 113.36
CA ALA A 246 48.09 -8.54 112.68
C ALA A 246 48.76 -8.40 111.30
N ARG A 247 50.03 -8.81 111.15
CA ARG A 247 50.71 -8.84 109.84
C ARG A 247 50.07 -9.83 108.85
N LYS A 248 49.61 -11.00 109.31
CA LYS A 248 48.85 -11.94 108.47
C LYS A 248 47.52 -11.36 108.03
N GLU A 249 46.80 -10.71 108.93
CA GLU A 249 45.50 -10.10 108.60
C GLU A 249 45.64 -8.90 107.66
N CYS A 250 46.64 -8.04 107.86
CA CYS A 250 46.97 -6.98 106.89
C CYS A 250 47.36 -7.54 105.52
N ALA A 251 48.04 -8.69 105.44
CA ALA A 251 48.34 -9.35 104.18
C ALA A 251 47.08 -9.96 103.52
N ARG A 252 46.16 -10.51 104.32
CA ARG A 252 44.85 -11.05 103.87
C ARG A 252 44.00 -9.93 103.27
N LEU A 253 43.84 -8.81 103.99
CA LEU A 253 43.09 -7.64 103.55
C LEU A 253 43.74 -6.95 102.33
N ALA A 254 45.07 -6.98 102.20
CA ALA A 254 45.75 -6.50 101.00
C ALA A 254 45.44 -7.36 99.77
N ALA A 255 45.41 -8.70 99.92
CA ALA A 255 45.01 -9.61 98.85
C ALA A 255 43.55 -9.41 98.45
N GLU A 256 42.61 -9.36 99.40
CA GLU A 256 41.18 -9.11 99.13
C GLU A 256 40.95 -7.78 98.40
N ARG A 257 41.68 -6.72 98.80
CA ARG A 257 41.63 -5.41 98.12
C ARG A 257 42.14 -5.49 96.68
N ASP A 258 43.21 -6.24 96.44
CA ASP A 258 43.83 -6.35 95.12
C ASP A 258 43.03 -7.27 94.18
N GLU A 259 42.36 -8.29 94.72
CA GLU A 259 41.33 -9.08 94.03
C GLU A 259 40.11 -8.22 93.65
N LEU A 260 39.56 -7.43 94.58
CA LEU A 260 38.48 -6.49 94.30
C LEU A 260 38.89 -5.44 93.24
N ALA A 261 40.15 -4.99 93.25
CA ALA A 261 40.68 -4.09 92.23
C ALA A 261 40.80 -4.76 90.85
N GLN A 262 41.07 -6.07 90.78
CA GLN A 262 41.01 -6.83 89.52
C GLN A 262 39.57 -7.02 89.04
N CYS A 263 38.64 -7.41 89.93
CA CYS A 263 37.22 -7.55 89.60
C CYS A 263 36.61 -6.24 89.09
N LYS A 264 36.95 -5.10 89.71
CA LYS A 264 36.52 -3.78 89.24
C LYS A 264 36.99 -3.47 87.83
N LYS A 265 38.28 -3.71 87.53
CA LYS A 265 38.84 -3.53 86.18
C LYS A 265 38.21 -4.46 85.14
N GLN A 266 37.89 -5.70 85.52
CA GLN A 266 37.20 -6.64 84.63
C GLN A 266 35.76 -6.19 84.33
N LEU A 267 35.05 -5.63 85.31
CA LEU A 267 33.71 -5.08 85.13
C LEU A 267 33.72 -3.81 84.27
N GLU A 268 34.65 -2.88 84.52
CA GLU A 268 34.85 -1.67 83.71
C GLU A 268 35.11 -2.05 82.25
N ALA A 269 36.07 -2.96 82.01
CA ALA A 269 36.38 -3.47 80.67
C ALA A 269 35.29 -4.37 80.06
N ALA A 270 34.28 -4.81 80.82
CA ALA A 270 33.07 -5.44 80.27
C ALA A 270 32.10 -4.36 79.78
N THR A 271 31.79 -3.37 80.63
CA THR A 271 30.90 -2.26 80.27
C THR A 271 31.39 -1.43 79.08
N GLU A 272 32.71 -1.27 78.92
CA GLU A 272 33.31 -0.62 77.73
C GLU A 272 33.12 -1.46 76.45
N ARG A 273 33.18 -2.80 76.54
CA ARG A 273 32.93 -3.69 75.39
C ARG A 273 31.45 -3.72 75.00
N ASP A 274 30.55 -3.76 75.98
CA ASP A 274 29.10 -3.78 75.73
C ASP A 274 28.66 -2.45 75.09
N ALA A 275 29.14 -1.31 75.61
CA ALA A 275 28.90 0.01 75.02
C ALA A 275 29.49 0.13 73.60
N ALA A 276 30.69 -0.40 73.34
CA ALA A 276 31.26 -0.45 72.00
C ALA A 276 30.49 -1.38 71.05
N ALA A 277 29.93 -2.49 71.55
CA ALA A 277 29.10 -3.41 70.77
C ALA A 277 27.71 -2.84 70.46
N ASP A 278 27.15 -2.03 71.36
CA ASP A 278 25.92 -1.25 71.12
C ASP A 278 26.17 -0.18 70.05
N GLN A 279 27.23 0.62 70.18
CA GLN A 279 27.64 1.60 69.17
C GLN A 279 27.91 0.95 67.80
N LEU A 280 28.56 -0.21 67.76
CA LEU A 280 28.80 -0.94 66.52
C LEU A 280 27.49 -1.44 65.89
N ARG A 281 26.49 -1.84 66.70
CA ARG A 281 25.16 -2.21 66.21
C ARG A 281 24.37 -1.01 65.69
N GLU A 282 24.44 0.14 66.35
CA GLU A 282 23.84 1.40 65.89
C GLU A 282 24.47 1.87 64.56
N LEU A 283 25.81 1.90 64.47
CA LEU A 283 26.53 2.23 63.24
C LEU A 283 26.24 1.23 62.11
N SER A 284 26.09 -0.06 62.42
CA SER A 284 25.70 -1.08 61.43
C SER A 284 24.27 -0.88 60.93
N ALA A 285 23.34 -0.50 61.81
CA ALA A 285 21.95 -0.20 61.43
C ALA A 285 21.85 1.08 60.59
N LEU A 286 22.59 2.14 60.95
CA LEU A 286 22.68 3.37 60.17
C LEU A 286 23.34 3.14 58.80
N HIS A 287 24.41 2.33 58.74
CA HIS A 287 25.02 1.94 57.48
C HIS A 287 24.04 1.14 56.61
N LEU A 288 23.31 0.18 57.19
CA LEU A 288 22.30 -0.60 56.47
C LEU A 288 21.21 0.33 55.89
N ALA A 289 20.65 1.22 56.71
CA ALA A 289 19.66 2.21 56.28
C ALA A 289 20.18 3.09 55.12
N ALA A 290 21.38 3.66 55.26
CA ALA A 290 22.03 4.45 54.22
C ALA A 290 22.28 3.63 52.93
N THR A 291 22.62 2.33 53.03
CA THR A 291 22.75 1.48 51.84
C THR A 291 21.40 1.16 51.18
N THR A 292 20.31 1.04 51.94
CA THR A 292 18.97 0.85 51.36
C THR A 292 18.43 2.14 50.71
N GLU A 293 18.67 3.31 51.29
CA GLU A 293 18.35 4.60 50.67
C GLU A 293 19.17 4.82 49.39
N LEU A 294 20.48 4.49 49.42
CA LEU A 294 21.36 4.55 48.25
C LEU A 294 20.97 3.53 47.17
N ALA A 295 20.36 2.40 47.53
CA ALA A 295 19.80 1.45 46.57
C ALA A 295 18.55 2.03 45.89
N GLY A 296 17.57 2.52 46.68
CA GLY A 296 16.37 3.16 46.15
C GLY A 296 16.68 4.37 45.26
N ALA A 297 17.63 5.22 45.66
CA ALA A 297 18.09 6.36 44.85
C ALA A 297 18.77 5.92 43.54
N LYS A 298 19.42 4.75 43.49
CA LYS A 298 19.97 4.19 42.24
C LYS A 298 18.88 3.64 41.34
N GLU A 299 17.86 2.99 41.90
CA GLU A 299 16.69 2.51 41.14
C GLU A 299 15.86 3.66 40.57
N GLU A 300 15.67 4.75 41.33
CA GLU A 300 15.02 5.96 40.83
C GLU A 300 15.85 6.68 39.76
N CYS A 301 17.18 6.81 39.94
CA CYS A 301 18.05 7.29 38.86
C CYS A 301 17.98 6.42 37.61
N ALA A 302 17.90 5.09 37.74
CA ALA A 302 17.74 4.19 36.61
C ALA A 302 16.39 4.41 35.90
N ARG A 303 15.29 4.53 36.66
CA ARG A 303 13.95 4.81 36.14
C ARG A 303 13.90 6.16 35.40
N LEU A 304 14.48 7.20 35.98
CA LEU A 304 14.59 8.53 35.37
C LEU A 304 15.46 8.51 34.10
N THR A 305 16.50 7.67 34.02
CA THR A 305 17.24 7.51 32.74
C THR A 305 16.41 6.80 31.67
N THR A 306 15.63 5.77 32.00
CA THR A 306 14.72 5.14 31.03
C THR A 306 13.62 6.09 30.58
N GLU A 307 12.96 6.81 31.49
CA GLU A 307 11.94 7.82 31.17
C GLU A 307 12.51 8.92 30.24
N ARG A 308 13.75 9.36 30.49
CA ARG A 308 14.41 10.39 29.66
C ARG A 308 14.75 9.88 28.25
N ASP A 309 15.19 8.63 28.13
CA ASP A 309 15.59 8.06 26.84
C ASP A 309 14.36 7.65 26.00
N GLU A 310 13.26 7.22 26.65
CA GLU A 310 11.93 7.09 26.02
C GLU A 310 11.41 8.46 25.52
N LEU A 311 11.53 9.51 26.32
CA LEU A 311 11.14 10.87 25.91
C LEU A 311 12.02 11.41 24.77
N ALA A 312 13.30 11.05 24.72
CA ALA A 312 14.17 11.35 23.59
C ALA A 312 13.76 10.59 22.32
N GLN A 313 13.35 9.32 22.44
CA GLN A 313 12.83 8.53 21.32
C GLN A 313 11.50 9.10 20.79
N SER A 314 10.58 9.47 21.69
CA SER A 314 9.30 10.12 21.35
C SER A 314 9.52 11.47 20.65
N LYS A 315 10.45 12.31 21.15
CA LYS A 315 10.84 13.56 20.48
C LYS A 315 11.38 13.32 19.07
N LYS A 316 12.22 12.29 18.88
CA LYS A 316 12.73 11.92 17.55
C LYS A 316 11.60 11.46 16.60
N GLN A 317 10.63 10.69 17.10
CA GLN A 317 9.45 10.29 16.31
C GLN A 317 8.58 11.49 15.91
N LEU A 318 8.39 12.48 16.80
CA LEU A 318 7.69 13.72 16.48
C LEU A 318 8.45 14.57 15.45
N GLU A 319 9.78 14.62 15.53
CA GLU A 319 10.61 15.31 14.52
C GLU A 319 10.52 14.61 13.15
N GLN A 320 10.52 13.28 13.10
CA GLN A 320 10.31 12.51 11.87
C GLN A 320 8.91 12.76 11.28
N ALA A 321 7.85 12.63 12.09
CA ALA A 321 6.48 12.89 11.65
C ALA A 321 6.26 14.34 11.18
N ALA A 322 6.96 15.32 11.76
CA ALA A 322 6.94 16.69 11.27
C ALA A 322 7.58 16.80 9.87
N THR A 323 8.75 16.17 9.64
CA THR A 323 9.38 16.17 8.30
C THR A 323 8.56 15.43 7.24
N GLU A 324 7.89 14.33 7.61
CA GLU A 324 6.99 13.59 6.72
C GLU A 324 5.76 14.42 6.35
N ARG A 325 5.15 15.10 7.34
CA ARG A 325 4.02 16.02 7.12
C ARG A 325 4.41 17.18 6.20
N ASP A 326 5.59 17.76 6.39
CA ASP A 326 6.03 18.92 5.63
C ASP A 326 6.39 18.55 4.18
N ALA A 327 6.95 17.35 3.96
CA ALA A 327 7.13 16.77 2.63
C ALA A 327 5.79 16.44 1.95
N ALA A 328 4.82 15.87 2.66
CA ALA A 328 3.48 15.63 2.13
C ALA A 328 2.75 16.95 1.76
N ALA A 329 2.94 18.00 2.56
CA ALA A 329 2.43 19.34 2.26
C ALA A 329 3.11 20.00 1.05
N GLU A 330 4.33 19.58 0.69
CA GLU A 330 5.03 19.99 -0.54
C GLU A 330 4.48 19.24 -1.75
N GLN A 331 4.34 17.92 -1.68
CA GLN A 331 3.68 17.10 -2.71
C GLN A 331 2.26 17.59 -3.01
N LEU A 332 1.49 18.00 -1.99
CA LEU A 332 0.15 18.57 -2.18
C LEU A 332 0.18 19.90 -2.94
N ARG A 333 1.23 20.73 -2.76
CA ARG A 333 1.44 21.96 -3.52
C ARG A 333 1.80 21.66 -4.98
N GLU A 334 2.67 20.68 -5.22
CA GLU A 334 3.03 20.24 -6.57
C GLU A 334 1.83 19.68 -7.34
N LEU A 335 1.03 18.80 -6.71
CA LEU A 335 -0.20 18.26 -7.29
C LEU A 335 -1.23 19.36 -7.58
N SER A 336 -1.39 20.34 -6.69
CA SER A 336 -2.27 21.50 -6.90
C SER A 336 -1.81 22.37 -8.08
N ALA A 337 -0.51 22.66 -8.19
CA ALA A 337 0.05 23.40 -9.32
C ALA A 337 -0.10 22.64 -10.64
N LEU A 338 0.10 21.31 -10.63
CA LEU A 338 -0.08 20.47 -11.80
C LEU A 338 -1.56 20.37 -12.22
N HIS A 339 -2.50 20.31 -11.26
CA HIS A 339 -3.93 20.37 -11.54
C HIS A 339 -4.36 21.72 -12.14
N GLN A 340 -3.82 22.85 -11.64
CA GLN A 340 -4.05 24.17 -12.24
C GLN A 340 -3.50 24.24 -13.68
N SER A 341 -2.29 23.71 -13.92
CA SER A 341 -1.69 23.62 -15.26
C SER A 341 -2.52 22.74 -16.22
N ALA A 342 -2.98 21.57 -15.76
CA ALA A 342 -3.88 20.72 -16.54
C ALA A 342 -5.21 21.43 -16.86
N THR A 343 -5.74 22.21 -15.92
CA THR A 343 -6.98 22.98 -16.10
C THR A 343 -6.82 24.09 -17.14
N THR A 344 -5.73 24.86 -17.13
CA THR A 344 -5.48 25.89 -18.15
C THR A 344 -5.24 25.30 -19.55
N VAL A 345 -4.58 24.14 -19.63
CA VAL A 345 -4.44 23.38 -20.90
C VAL A 345 -5.81 22.90 -21.40
N LEU A 346 -6.69 22.39 -20.54
CA LEU A 346 -8.04 21.95 -20.92
C LEU A 346 -8.93 23.10 -21.38
N VAL A 347 -8.83 24.28 -20.76
CA VAL A 347 -9.51 25.51 -21.22
C VAL A 347 -8.99 25.91 -22.60
N SER A 348 -7.66 26.01 -22.77
CA SER A 348 -7.07 26.37 -24.07
C SER A 348 -7.41 25.37 -25.19
N ALA A 349 -7.53 24.08 -24.88
CA ALA A 349 -7.95 23.05 -25.83
C ALA A 349 -9.44 23.15 -26.18
N ARG A 350 -10.29 23.51 -25.21
CA ARG A 350 -11.71 23.78 -25.44
C ARG A 350 -11.92 25.00 -26.35
N ASP A 351 -11.15 26.06 -26.12
CA ASP A 351 -11.20 27.29 -26.93
C ASP A 351 -10.70 27.04 -28.37
N GLU A 352 -9.66 26.22 -28.54
CA GLU A 352 -9.21 25.79 -29.89
C GLU A 352 -10.25 24.89 -30.59
N CYS A 353 -10.91 23.98 -29.88
CA CYS A 353 -12.03 23.20 -30.42
C CYS A 353 -13.23 24.08 -30.83
N ALA A 354 -13.51 25.16 -30.09
CA ALA A 354 -14.53 26.14 -30.46
C ALA A 354 -14.13 26.86 -31.76
N ARG A 355 -12.92 27.42 -31.84
CA ARG A 355 -12.38 28.08 -33.04
C ARG A 355 -12.41 27.18 -34.27
N LEU A 356 -11.99 25.92 -34.13
CA LEU A 356 -12.03 24.93 -35.22
C LEU A 356 -13.46 24.57 -35.66
N THR A 357 -14.46 24.70 -34.78
CA THR A 357 -15.87 24.53 -35.13
C THR A 357 -16.39 25.73 -35.91
N GLU A 358 -16.04 26.95 -35.50
CA GLU A 358 -16.35 28.18 -36.25
C GLU A 358 -15.69 28.19 -37.64
N GLU A 359 -14.41 27.79 -37.74
CA GLU A 359 -13.69 27.63 -39.00
C GLU A 359 -14.37 26.58 -39.92
N ARG A 360 -14.82 25.45 -39.37
CA ARG A 360 -15.56 24.41 -40.11
C ARG A 360 -16.89 24.94 -40.66
N ASP A 361 -17.63 25.70 -39.86
CA ASP A 361 -18.97 26.18 -40.23
C ASP A 361 -18.89 27.36 -41.21
N ALA A 362 -17.85 28.20 -41.10
CA ALA A 362 -17.49 29.16 -42.13
C ALA A 362 -17.10 28.49 -43.46
N LEU A 363 -16.31 27.41 -43.42
CA LEU A 363 -15.98 26.61 -44.62
C LEU A 363 -17.23 25.95 -45.24
N ALA A 364 -18.17 25.47 -44.43
CA ALA A 364 -19.44 24.95 -44.92
C ALA A 364 -20.27 26.03 -45.62
N HIS A 365 -20.32 27.26 -45.08
CA HIS A 365 -20.99 28.39 -45.72
C HIS A 365 -20.31 28.78 -47.05
N CYS A 366 -18.98 28.87 -47.08
CA CYS A 366 -18.21 29.10 -48.32
C CYS A 366 -18.43 28.02 -49.37
N LYS A 367 -18.61 26.75 -48.98
CA LYS A 367 -18.95 25.66 -49.91
C LYS A 367 -20.33 25.86 -50.55
N ILE A 368 -21.33 26.26 -49.76
CA ILE A 368 -22.68 26.57 -50.27
C ILE A 368 -22.63 27.74 -51.26
N GLN A 369 -21.87 28.81 -50.94
CA GLN A 369 -21.66 29.93 -51.88
C GLN A 369 -20.98 29.48 -53.18
N PHE A 370 -19.95 28.64 -53.10
CA PHE A 370 -19.27 28.12 -54.30
C PHE A 370 -20.17 27.22 -55.15
N GLU A 371 -21.03 26.40 -54.53
CA GLU A 371 -22.04 25.59 -55.23
C GLU A 371 -23.09 26.46 -55.91
N ALA A 372 -23.55 27.54 -55.27
CA ALA A 372 -24.43 28.53 -55.90
C ALA A 372 -23.78 29.19 -57.13
N VAL A 373 -22.57 29.73 -57.00
CA VAL A 373 -21.82 30.35 -58.12
C VAL A 373 -21.55 29.33 -59.24
N ALA A 374 -21.35 28.05 -58.92
CA ALA A 374 -21.23 26.99 -59.92
C ALA A 374 -22.55 26.77 -60.70
N THR A 375 -23.71 26.84 -60.03
CA THR A 375 -25.01 26.76 -60.73
C THR A 375 -25.29 27.99 -61.60
N GLU A 376 -24.95 29.20 -61.14
CA GLU A 376 -25.06 30.43 -61.93
C GLU A 376 -24.16 30.38 -63.18
N ARG A 377 -22.91 29.95 -63.02
CA ARG A 377 -21.97 29.75 -64.14
C ARG A 377 -22.51 28.77 -65.17
N ASN A 378 -23.13 27.67 -64.73
CA ASN A 378 -23.71 26.69 -65.64
C ASN A 378 -24.91 27.30 -66.41
N ALA A 379 -25.80 28.02 -65.72
CA ALA A 379 -26.93 28.71 -66.34
C ALA A 379 -26.47 29.75 -67.39
N VAL A 380 -25.44 30.55 -67.09
CA VAL A 380 -24.82 31.48 -68.05
C VAL A 380 -24.18 30.74 -69.24
N SER A 381 -23.52 29.60 -69.00
CA SER A 381 -22.95 28.77 -70.07
C SER A 381 -24.02 28.17 -71.00
N ASP A 382 -25.19 27.84 -70.48
CA ASP A 382 -26.30 27.33 -71.30
C ASP A 382 -27.04 28.45 -72.04
N GLN A 383 -27.19 29.64 -71.45
CA GLN A 383 -27.64 30.85 -72.17
C GLN A 383 -26.70 31.20 -73.33
N LEU A 384 -25.38 31.13 -73.12
CA LEU A 384 -24.39 31.36 -74.17
C LEU A 384 -24.48 30.30 -75.30
N ARG A 385 -24.72 29.04 -74.94
CA ARG A 385 -24.95 27.95 -75.90
C ARG A 385 -26.24 28.16 -76.70
N GLU A 386 -27.33 28.62 -76.05
CA GLU A 386 -28.58 28.94 -76.74
C GLU A 386 -28.42 30.13 -77.70
N LEU A 387 -27.77 31.21 -77.26
CA LEU A 387 -27.45 32.37 -78.11
C LEU A 387 -26.59 31.97 -79.30
N SER A 388 -25.60 31.08 -79.11
CA SER A 388 -24.77 30.55 -80.20
C SER A 388 -25.61 29.76 -81.22
N ALA A 389 -26.54 28.91 -80.75
CA ALA A 389 -27.46 28.18 -81.62
C ALA A 389 -28.41 29.12 -82.40
N ARG A 390 -28.98 30.15 -81.73
CA ARG A 390 -29.82 31.18 -82.37
C ARG A 390 -29.03 31.99 -83.42
N HIS A 391 -27.75 32.27 -83.18
CA HIS A 391 -26.87 32.90 -84.17
C HIS A 391 -26.60 31.98 -85.37
N GLN A 392 -26.44 30.67 -85.17
CA GLN A 392 -26.28 29.71 -86.27
C GLN A 392 -27.54 29.59 -87.12
N THR A 393 -28.74 29.49 -86.53
CA THR A 393 -30.00 29.47 -87.30
C THR A 393 -30.18 30.75 -88.10
N ALA A 394 -30.00 31.92 -87.46
CA ALA A 394 -30.08 33.21 -88.15
C ALA A 394 -29.05 33.34 -89.29
N ALA A 395 -27.83 32.82 -89.12
CA ALA A 395 -26.83 32.79 -90.20
C ALA A 395 -27.25 31.89 -91.37
N THR A 396 -27.89 30.73 -91.12
CA THR A 396 -28.40 29.86 -92.18
C THR A 396 -29.62 30.45 -92.90
N GLU A 397 -30.51 31.14 -92.19
CA GLU A 397 -31.64 31.88 -92.77
C GLU A 397 -31.14 33.03 -93.66
N LEU A 398 -30.15 33.79 -93.20
CA LEU A 398 -29.57 34.90 -93.96
C LEU A 398 -28.80 34.39 -95.19
N ALA A 399 -28.19 33.20 -95.12
CA ALA A 399 -27.61 32.53 -96.28
C ALA A 399 -28.68 32.10 -97.32
N SER A 400 -29.77 31.46 -96.88
CA SER A 400 -30.85 31.04 -97.80
C SER A 400 -31.59 32.23 -98.42
N ALA A 401 -31.75 33.33 -97.68
CA ALA A 401 -32.28 34.59 -98.20
C ALA A 401 -31.37 35.20 -99.29
N ARG A 402 -30.04 35.12 -99.13
CA ARG A 402 -29.08 35.55 -100.17
C ARG A 402 -29.20 34.71 -101.44
N GLU A 403 -29.31 33.38 -101.33
CA GLU A 403 -29.57 32.53 -102.50
C GLU A 403 -30.90 32.83 -103.19
N HIS A 404 -31.94 33.18 -102.42
CA HIS A 404 -33.23 33.57 -102.97
C HIS A 404 -33.14 34.91 -103.72
N CYS A 405 -32.38 35.87 -103.20
CA CYS A 405 -32.11 37.13 -103.90
C CYS A 405 -31.36 36.89 -105.22
N VAL A 406 -30.31 36.04 -105.23
CA VAL A 406 -29.59 35.70 -106.46
C VAL A 406 -30.51 35.07 -107.51
N ARG A 407 -31.37 34.12 -107.11
CA ARG A 407 -32.38 33.53 -108.01
C ARG A 407 -33.34 34.57 -108.58
N LEU A 408 -33.84 35.49 -107.76
CA LEU A 408 -34.69 36.60 -108.23
C LEU A 408 -33.96 37.55 -109.19
N GLU A 409 -32.65 37.77 -109.01
CA GLU A 409 -31.85 38.56 -109.96
C GLU A 409 -31.65 37.83 -111.31
N GLU A 410 -31.44 36.51 -111.28
CA GLU A 410 -31.36 35.68 -112.48
C GLU A 410 -32.69 35.62 -113.25
N GLU A 411 -33.81 35.48 -112.55
CA GLU A 411 -35.17 35.54 -113.11
C GLU A 411 -35.47 36.93 -113.69
N ARG A 412 -35.21 38.00 -112.94
CA ARG A 412 -35.31 39.39 -113.39
C ARG A 412 -34.50 39.63 -114.67
N ASP A 413 -33.28 39.11 -114.74
CA ASP A 413 -32.40 39.33 -115.88
C ASP A 413 -32.68 38.34 -117.04
N ALA A 414 -33.39 37.23 -116.80
CA ALA A 414 -34.07 36.44 -117.83
C ALA A 414 -35.29 37.19 -118.38
N LEU A 415 -36.11 37.82 -117.54
CA LEU A 415 -37.25 38.66 -117.95
C LEU A 415 -36.78 39.88 -118.75
N LYS A 416 -35.68 40.56 -118.36
CA LYS A 416 -35.07 41.63 -119.17
C LYS A 416 -34.53 41.13 -120.52
N ARG A 417 -34.10 39.87 -120.63
CA ARG A 417 -33.72 39.26 -121.92
C ARG A 417 -34.95 38.96 -122.78
N SER A 418 -36.04 38.47 -122.18
CA SER A 418 -37.34 38.26 -122.83
C SER A 418 -37.93 39.57 -123.37
N ALA A 419 -37.98 40.62 -122.54
CA ALA A 419 -38.54 41.93 -122.89
C ALA A 419 -37.80 42.64 -124.05
N ARG A 420 -36.52 42.31 -124.30
CA ARG A 420 -35.79 42.81 -125.47
C ARG A 420 -36.24 42.19 -126.80
N GLY A 421 -37.04 41.12 -126.77
CA GLY A 421 -37.60 40.47 -127.95
C GLY A 421 -38.89 41.11 -128.50
N THR A 422 -39.62 41.88 -127.70
CA THR A 422 -41.00 42.32 -128.02
C THR A 422 -41.12 43.84 -128.10
N LYS A 423 -41.36 44.37 -129.31
CA LYS A 423 -41.69 45.80 -129.53
C LYS A 423 -43.13 46.14 -129.12
N GLN A 424 -43.46 46.08 -127.83
CA GLN A 424 -44.65 46.73 -127.27
C GLN A 424 -44.58 46.80 -125.73
N ALA A 425 -44.23 47.96 -125.15
CA ALA A 425 -44.66 48.40 -123.80
C ALA A 425 -44.00 49.74 -123.39
N SER A 426 -44.74 50.85 -123.44
CA SER A 426 -44.45 52.03 -122.61
C SER A 426 -45.02 51.91 -121.18
N SER A 427 -45.86 50.90 -120.94
CA SER A 427 -46.41 50.51 -119.64
C SER A 427 -45.31 50.09 -118.66
N ASP A 428 -44.43 49.20 -119.09
CA ASP A 428 -43.53 48.47 -118.20
C ASP A 428 -42.41 49.37 -117.66
N LEU A 429 -42.13 50.48 -118.33
CA LEU A 429 -41.19 51.51 -117.86
C LEU A 429 -41.71 52.20 -116.58
N ALA A 430 -43.03 52.38 -116.44
CA ALA A 430 -43.64 52.91 -115.22
C ALA A 430 -43.67 51.85 -114.09
N ALA A 431 -43.87 50.57 -114.43
CA ALA A 431 -43.74 49.47 -113.48
C ALA A 431 -42.29 49.36 -112.96
N LEU A 432 -41.30 49.38 -113.86
CA LEU A 432 -39.88 49.36 -113.53
C LEU A 432 -39.44 50.60 -112.73
N GLN A 433 -39.99 51.79 -112.96
CA GLN A 433 -39.71 52.95 -112.10
C GLN A 433 -40.26 52.75 -110.67
N LYS A 434 -41.43 52.13 -110.52
CA LYS A 434 -42.00 51.76 -109.21
C LYS A 434 -41.20 50.66 -108.52
N GLU A 435 -40.66 49.71 -109.29
CA GLU A 435 -39.80 48.63 -108.84
C GLU A 435 -38.40 49.12 -108.43
N VAL A 436 -37.80 50.05 -109.19
CA VAL A 436 -36.58 50.76 -108.80
C VAL A 436 -36.79 51.57 -107.53
N ALA A 437 -37.94 52.24 -107.36
CA ALA A 437 -38.26 52.92 -106.10
C ALA A 437 -38.44 51.96 -104.92
N ALA A 438 -38.92 50.73 -105.15
CA ALA A 438 -38.99 49.68 -104.14
C ALA A 438 -37.60 49.11 -103.80
N LEU A 439 -36.76 48.88 -104.80
CA LEU A 439 -35.36 48.44 -104.62
C LEU A 439 -34.52 49.50 -103.92
N SER A 440 -34.69 50.79 -104.23
CA SER A 440 -34.05 51.88 -103.47
C SER A 440 -34.48 51.89 -102.00
N ARG A 441 -35.75 51.60 -101.69
CA ARG A 441 -36.20 51.41 -100.30
C ARG A 441 -35.56 50.18 -99.64
N GLN A 442 -35.45 49.04 -100.35
CA GLN A 442 -34.73 47.88 -99.84
C GLN A 442 -33.23 48.16 -99.62
N ILE A 443 -32.60 49.00 -100.46
CA ILE A 443 -31.22 49.44 -100.27
C ILE A 443 -31.09 50.38 -99.06
N GLU A 444 -32.03 51.32 -98.86
CA GLU A 444 -32.08 52.11 -97.63
C GLU A 444 -32.31 51.25 -96.38
N GLU A 445 -33.17 50.25 -96.46
CA GLU A 445 -33.51 49.35 -95.36
C GLU A 445 -32.37 48.39 -95.03
N ALA A 446 -31.67 47.88 -96.05
CA ALA A 446 -30.42 47.13 -95.91
C ALA A 446 -29.27 48.00 -95.38
N ASN A 447 -29.22 49.29 -95.74
CA ASN A 447 -28.25 50.23 -95.15
C ASN A 447 -28.58 50.52 -93.68
N ARG A 448 -29.86 50.64 -93.32
CA ARG A 448 -30.29 50.76 -91.92
C ARG A 448 -29.98 49.49 -91.12
N SER A 449 -30.18 48.30 -91.68
CA SER A 449 -29.79 47.05 -91.02
C SER A 449 -28.26 46.89 -90.92
N ASN A 450 -27.48 47.32 -91.91
CA ASN A 450 -26.02 47.34 -91.84
C ASN A 450 -25.51 48.33 -90.78
N VAL A 451 -26.11 49.52 -90.65
CA VAL A 451 -25.80 50.46 -89.55
C VAL A 451 -26.17 49.86 -88.19
N LYS A 452 -27.29 49.15 -88.09
CA LYS A 452 -27.70 48.45 -86.86
C LYS A 452 -26.75 47.31 -86.50
N LEU A 453 -26.36 46.47 -87.47
CA LEU A 453 -25.36 45.41 -87.31
C LEU A 453 -23.97 45.95 -86.97
N ALA A 454 -23.59 47.13 -87.48
CA ALA A 454 -22.36 47.81 -87.09
C ALA A 454 -22.41 48.28 -85.63
N ALA A 455 -23.55 48.83 -85.18
CA ALA A 455 -23.75 49.22 -83.79
C ALA A 455 -23.77 48.00 -82.84
N GLU A 456 -24.44 46.91 -83.23
CA GLU A 456 -24.45 45.63 -82.51
C GLU A 456 -23.04 45.00 -82.46
N SER A 457 -22.26 45.09 -83.54
CA SER A 457 -20.85 44.69 -83.59
C SER A 457 -19.98 45.50 -82.61
N THR A 458 -20.14 46.83 -82.55
CA THR A 458 -19.41 47.66 -81.56
C THR A 458 -19.83 47.37 -80.12
N ALA A 459 -21.12 47.10 -79.87
CA ALA A 459 -21.61 46.71 -78.55
C ALA A 459 -21.03 45.34 -78.13
N LEU A 460 -20.97 44.37 -79.05
CA LEU A 460 -20.32 43.07 -78.82
C LEU A 460 -18.83 43.23 -78.51
N ALA A 461 -18.12 44.08 -79.24
CA ALA A 461 -16.71 44.39 -78.98
C ALA A 461 -16.49 45.02 -77.58
N GLU A 462 -17.38 45.91 -77.15
CA GLU A 462 -17.36 46.44 -75.77
C GLU A 462 -17.64 45.34 -74.72
N THR A 463 -18.61 44.44 -74.95
CA THR A 463 -18.86 43.33 -74.01
C THR A 463 -17.69 42.35 -73.93
N ALA A 464 -17.02 42.08 -75.05
CA ALA A 464 -15.81 41.26 -75.08
C ALA A 464 -14.66 41.92 -74.31
N ALA A 465 -14.45 43.23 -74.47
CA ALA A 465 -13.44 43.98 -73.72
C ALA A 465 -13.71 44.00 -72.20
N ARG A 466 -14.98 44.04 -71.78
CA ARG A 466 -15.37 43.93 -70.36
C ARG A 466 -15.12 42.52 -69.81
N ALA A 467 -15.53 41.49 -70.56
CA ALA A 467 -15.26 40.09 -70.20
C ALA A 467 -13.75 39.79 -70.09
N ASP A 468 -12.92 40.41 -70.93
CA ASP A 468 -11.46 40.31 -70.87
C ASP A 468 -10.85 41.01 -69.64
N GLU A 469 -11.49 42.03 -69.06
CA GLU A 469 -11.07 42.62 -67.78
C GLU A 469 -11.59 41.81 -66.59
N GLU A 470 -12.83 41.31 -66.64
CA GLU A 470 -13.38 40.39 -65.63
C GLU A 470 -12.58 39.08 -65.54
N ALA A 471 -12.08 38.57 -66.67
CA ALA A 471 -11.17 37.44 -66.69
C ALA A 471 -9.81 37.75 -66.00
N LYS A 472 -9.31 38.98 -66.10
CA LYS A 472 -8.07 39.43 -65.43
C LYS A 472 -8.27 39.59 -63.93
N THR A 473 -9.40 40.17 -63.48
CA THR A 473 -9.69 40.31 -62.04
C THR A 473 -9.87 38.95 -61.39
N LEU A 474 -10.66 38.04 -61.99
CA LEU A 474 -10.84 36.67 -61.50
C LEU A 474 -9.53 35.87 -61.46
N ALA A 475 -8.62 36.08 -62.43
CA ALA A 475 -7.29 35.47 -62.39
C ALA A 475 -6.43 36.00 -61.23
N ALA A 476 -6.46 37.31 -60.98
CA ALA A 476 -5.75 37.92 -59.85
C ALA A 476 -6.31 37.49 -58.49
N GLU A 477 -7.64 37.37 -58.37
CA GLU A 477 -8.31 36.85 -57.17
C GLU A 477 -7.97 35.38 -56.90
N ARG A 478 -7.97 34.53 -57.94
CA ARG A 478 -7.54 33.13 -57.84
C ARG A 478 -6.09 33.03 -57.31
N ASP A 479 -5.19 33.85 -57.84
CA ASP A 479 -3.78 33.80 -57.45
C ASP A 479 -3.53 34.41 -56.06
N ALA A 480 -4.38 35.35 -55.61
CA ALA A 480 -4.42 35.79 -54.21
C ALA A 480 -4.98 34.70 -53.28
N ALA A 481 -6.02 33.98 -53.69
CA ALA A 481 -6.60 32.86 -52.92
C ALA A 481 -5.63 31.68 -52.78
N LEU A 482 -4.86 31.36 -53.83
CA LEU A 482 -3.78 30.36 -53.77
C LEU A 482 -2.72 30.75 -52.73
N LYS A 483 -2.25 32.00 -52.75
CA LYS A 483 -1.27 32.50 -51.75
C LYS A 483 -1.82 32.45 -50.32
N ARG A 484 -3.12 32.75 -50.11
CA ARG A 484 -3.78 32.58 -48.79
C ARG A 484 -3.81 31.11 -48.36
N MET A 485 -4.11 30.17 -49.26
CA MET A 485 -4.05 28.74 -48.93
C MET A 485 -2.63 28.25 -48.65
N GLU A 486 -1.61 28.78 -49.32
CA GLU A 486 -0.21 28.45 -49.01
C GLU A 486 0.23 28.98 -47.64
N HIS A 487 -0.21 30.19 -47.27
CA HIS A 487 -0.01 30.75 -45.92
C HIS A 487 -0.66 29.88 -44.84
N LEU A 488 -1.96 29.58 -44.98
CA LEU A 488 -2.70 28.72 -44.05
C LEU A 488 -2.09 27.31 -43.95
N ARG A 489 -1.53 26.77 -45.03
CA ARG A 489 -0.79 25.48 -45.02
C ARG A 489 0.56 25.59 -44.31
N ALA A 490 1.22 26.75 -44.32
CA ALA A 490 2.43 26.97 -43.55
C ALA A 490 2.12 27.10 -42.04
N GLU A 491 1.07 27.86 -41.69
CA GLU A 491 0.59 28.03 -40.31
C GLU A 491 0.10 26.70 -39.71
N ASN A 492 -0.66 25.90 -40.47
CA ASN A 492 -1.13 24.59 -39.99
C ASN A 492 0.05 23.60 -39.82
N ARG A 493 1.11 23.70 -40.64
CA ARG A 493 2.36 22.94 -40.42
C ARG A 493 3.08 23.35 -39.14
N THR A 494 3.22 24.65 -38.85
CA THR A 494 3.88 25.10 -37.62
C THR A 494 3.05 24.76 -36.39
N ALA A 495 1.73 24.96 -36.42
CA ALA A 495 0.80 24.52 -35.37
C ALA A 495 0.86 23.00 -35.14
N SER A 496 0.89 22.19 -36.21
CA SER A 496 1.07 20.73 -36.11
C SER A 496 2.38 20.36 -35.44
N SER A 497 3.50 20.99 -35.80
CA SER A 497 4.80 20.73 -35.15
C SER A 497 4.85 21.15 -33.67
N GLN A 498 4.15 22.23 -33.29
CA GLN A 498 4.03 22.65 -31.90
C GLN A 498 3.17 21.67 -31.09
N ASN A 499 2.08 21.16 -31.67
CA ASN A 499 1.23 20.17 -31.01
C ASN A 499 1.87 18.77 -30.96
N GLU A 500 2.76 18.44 -31.91
CA GLU A 500 3.63 17.26 -31.83
C GLU A 500 4.68 17.39 -30.71
N ALA A 501 5.34 18.55 -30.60
CA ALA A 501 6.28 18.83 -29.50
C ALA A 501 5.59 18.75 -28.11
N LYS A 502 4.43 19.40 -27.94
CA LYS A 502 3.61 19.30 -26.71
C LYS A 502 3.21 17.85 -26.40
N ARG A 503 2.91 17.03 -27.40
CA ARG A 503 2.61 15.59 -27.21
C ARG A 503 3.83 14.82 -26.73
N THR A 504 5.04 15.11 -27.24
CA THR A 504 6.26 14.49 -26.71
C THR A 504 6.57 14.92 -25.27
N GLU A 505 6.34 16.19 -24.92
CA GLU A 505 6.52 16.72 -23.56
C GLU A 505 5.52 16.11 -22.56
N LEU A 506 4.25 15.97 -22.95
CA LEU A 506 3.25 15.25 -22.18
C LEU A 506 3.59 13.76 -22.02
N ALA A 507 4.09 13.11 -23.07
CA ALA A 507 4.52 11.71 -23.00
C ALA A 507 5.69 11.51 -22.02
N THR A 508 6.69 12.42 -22.01
CA THR A 508 7.77 12.38 -21.01
C THR A 508 7.23 12.61 -19.59
N SER A 509 6.32 13.58 -19.39
CA SER A 509 5.74 13.83 -18.06
C SER A 509 4.88 12.65 -17.56
N CYS A 510 4.23 11.91 -18.46
CA CYS A 510 3.53 10.66 -18.10
C CYS A 510 4.51 9.56 -17.68
N ALA A 511 5.59 9.34 -18.44
CA ALA A 511 6.62 8.35 -18.10
C ALA A 511 7.34 8.67 -16.76
N GLU A 512 7.58 9.96 -16.47
CA GLU A 512 8.12 10.41 -15.18
C GLU A 512 7.18 10.11 -14.01
N LYS A 513 5.86 10.30 -14.19
CA LYS A 513 4.84 9.96 -13.18
C LYS A 513 4.72 8.46 -12.97
N GLU A 514 4.76 7.67 -14.03
CA GLU A 514 4.74 6.20 -13.96
C GLU A 514 5.98 5.68 -13.20
N ALA A 515 7.17 6.21 -13.50
CA ALA A 515 8.39 5.91 -12.76
C ALA A 515 8.33 6.36 -11.28
N ALA A 516 7.65 7.48 -10.98
CA ALA A 516 7.43 7.94 -9.61
C ALA A 516 6.46 7.03 -8.84
N LEU A 517 5.38 6.55 -9.46
CA LEU A 517 4.43 5.60 -8.87
C LEU A 517 5.09 4.26 -8.56
N LEU A 518 5.85 3.69 -9.50
CA LEU A 518 6.64 2.47 -9.28
C LEU A 518 7.66 2.63 -8.13
N ARG A 519 8.22 3.84 -7.96
CA ARG A 519 9.11 4.14 -6.84
C ARG A 519 8.38 4.24 -5.50
N ILE A 520 7.14 4.71 -5.48
CA ILE A 520 6.28 4.71 -4.28
C ILE A 520 5.94 3.26 -3.90
N GLU A 521 5.52 2.43 -4.86
CA GLU A 521 5.20 1.02 -4.61
C GLU A 521 6.38 0.25 -3.99
N VAL A 522 7.61 0.45 -4.50
CA VAL A 522 8.82 -0.15 -3.92
C VAL A 522 9.10 0.33 -2.49
N LEU A 523 8.79 1.60 -2.17
CA LEU A 523 8.93 2.12 -0.80
C LEU A 523 7.84 1.58 0.14
N GLU A 524 6.62 1.37 -0.34
CA GLU A 524 5.55 0.72 0.43
C GLU A 524 5.86 -0.75 0.70
N GLN A 525 6.41 -1.49 -0.27
CA GLN A 525 6.90 -2.87 -0.07
C GLN A 525 8.04 -2.92 0.97
N GLN A 526 8.97 -1.96 0.94
CA GLN A 526 10.03 -1.83 1.97
C GLN A 526 9.47 -1.48 3.36
N LYS A 527 8.44 -0.62 3.43
CA LYS A 527 7.72 -0.32 4.68
C LYS A 527 7.07 -1.58 5.26
N VAL A 528 6.30 -2.33 4.45
CA VAL A 528 5.65 -3.57 4.91
C VAL A 528 6.68 -4.61 5.37
N ALA A 529 7.82 -4.72 4.69
CA ALA A 529 8.92 -5.60 5.12
C ALA A 529 9.48 -5.19 6.49
N THR A 530 9.81 -3.90 6.69
CA THR A 530 10.34 -3.41 7.97
C THR A 530 9.32 -3.43 9.11
N GLU A 531 8.03 -3.23 8.82
CA GLU A 531 6.94 -3.43 9.80
C GLU A 531 6.79 -4.91 10.19
N SER A 532 6.99 -5.84 9.26
CA SER A 532 7.02 -7.29 9.53
C SER A 532 8.22 -7.69 10.39
N GLU A 533 9.41 -7.15 10.12
CA GLU A 533 10.62 -7.34 10.93
C GLU A 533 10.43 -6.78 12.36
N LEU A 534 9.88 -5.57 12.50
CA LEU A 534 9.50 -5.01 13.81
C LEU A 534 8.45 -5.89 14.52
N GLY A 535 7.51 -6.49 13.77
CA GLY A 535 6.55 -7.46 14.27
C GLY A 535 7.17 -8.80 14.70
N ALA A 536 8.29 -9.21 14.10
CA ALA A 536 9.07 -10.37 14.55
C ALA A 536 9.83 -10.04 15.84
N LEU A 537 10.58 -8.93 15.87
CA LEU A 537 11.33 -8.48 17.04
C LEU A 537 10.43 -8.24 18.27
N ARG A 538 9.22 -7.68 18.08
CA ARG A 538 8.22 -7.54 19.17
C ARG A 538 7.77 -8.88 19.74
N ARG A 539 7.67 -9.94 18.92
CA ARG A 539 7.33 -11.30 19.38
C ARG A 539 8.51 -11.94 20.11
N GLU A 540 9.74 -11.75 19.64
CA GLU A 540 10.96 -12.22 20.31
C GLU A 540 11.12 -11.58 21.70
N VAL A 541 10.94 -10.26 21.81
CA VAL A 541 10.95 -9.52 23.09
C VAL A 541 9.85 -10.03 24.03
N ALA A 542 8.66 -10.37 23.53
CA ALA A 542 7.59 -10.94 24.34
C ALA A 542 7.93 -12.36 24.86
N VAL A 543 8.58 -13.20 24.05
CA VAL A 543 9.07 -14.53 24.48
C VAL A 543 10.14 -14.37 25.58
N LEU A 544 11.15 -13.51 25.35
CA LEU A 544 12.20 -13.23 26.33
C LEU A 544 11.66 -12.64 27.65
N ALA A 545 10.58 -11.85 27.58
CA ALA A 545 9.88 -11.37 28.78
C ALA A 545 9.22 -12.51 29.56
N GLY A 546 8.54 -13.45 28.88
CA GLY A 546 7.94 -14.64 29.49
C GLY A 546 8.98 -15.61 30.07
N GLU A 547 10.12 -15.81 29.39
CA GLU A 547 11.24 -16.59 29.93
C GLU A 547 11.80 -15.94 31.21
N ARG A 548 11.97 -14.61 31.21
CA ARG A 548 12.42 -13.86 32.39
C ARG A 548 11.41 -13.92 33.55
N GLU A 549 10.12 -14.05 33.26
CA GLU A 549 9.09 -14.27 34.27
C GLU A 549 9.15 -15.70 34.85
N MET A 550 9.22 -16.74 34.01
CA MET A 550 9.45 -18.12 34.48
C MET A 550 10.73 -18.27 35.30
N LEU A 551 11.81 -17.54 34.96
CA LEU A 551 13.05 -17.55 35.75
C LEU A 551 12.87 -16.86 37.11
N ARG A 552 12.06 -15.80 37.21
CA ARG A 552 11.68 -15.18 38.49
C ARG A 552 10.82 -16.10 39.34
N GLU A 553 9.90 -16.84 38.75
CA GLU A 553 9.09 -17.84 39.48
C GLU A 553 9.95 -18.99 40.01
N LYS A 554 10.85 -19.53 39.18
CA LYS A 554 11.83 -20.54 39.61
C LYS A 554 12.76 -20.04 40.71
N SER A 555 13.15 -18.77 40.71
CA SER A 555 13.91 -18.16 41.84
C SER A 555 13.10 -18.23 43.14
N LYS A 556 11.83 -17.77 43.11
CA LYS A 556 10.93 -17.84 44.28
C LYS A 556 10.67 -19.27 44.75
N GLU A 557 10.57 -20.23 43.83
CA GLU A 557 10.41 -21.66 44.16
C GLU A 557 11.66 -22.21 44.87
N LEU A 558 12.85 -21.86 44.37
CA LEU A 558 14.13 -22.22 45.00
C LEU A 558 14.28 -21.56 46.38
N GLU A 559 14.01 -20.26 46.51
CA GLU A 559 14.03 -19.52 47.78
C GLU A 559 13.07 -20.14 48.82
N SER A 560 11.86 -20.51 48.39
CA SER A 560 10.86 -21.21 49.23
C SER A 560 11.36 -22.60 49.66
N ARG A 561 12.01 -23.34 48.75
CA ARG A 561 12.57 -24.66 49.01
C ARG A 561 13.80 -24.62 49.92
N GLU A 562 14.64 -23.59 49.80
CA GLU A 562 15.75 -23.32 50.72
C GLU A 562 15.23 -22.99 52.12
N LEU A 563 14.18 -22.15 52.23
CA LEU A 563 13.52 -21.87 53.49
C LEU A 563 12.97 -23.17 54.12
N GLN A 564 12.30 -24.02 53.33
CA GLN A 564 11.77 -25.32 53.78
C GLN A 564 12.88 -26.29 54.24
N ASN A 565 14.01 -26.34 53.52
CA ASN A 565 15.18 -27.13 53.90
C ASN A 565 15.76 -26.66 55.24
N ARG A 566 15.95 -25.35 55.41
CA ARG A 566 16.43 -24.74 56.66
C ARG A 566 15.49 -25.02 57.84
N ASP A 567 14.19 -25.07 57.57
CA ASP A 567 13.18 -25.44 58.55
C ASP A 567 13.22 -26.94 58.93
N LEU A 568 13.63 -27.82 58.01
CA LEU A 568 13.90 -29.23 58.27
C LEU A 568 15.21 -29.44 59.04
N GLU A 569 16.26 -28.68 58.72
CA GLU A 569 17.52 -28.64 59.47
C GLU A 569 17.28 -28.22 60.93
N ASN A 570 16.57 -27.12 61.16
CA ASN A 570 16.15 -26.66 62.49
C ASN A 570 15.36 -27.75 63.27
N LYS A 571 14.46 -28.48 62.59
CA LYS A 571 13.70 -29.60 63.19
C LYS A 571 14.59 -30.80 63.51
N ASN A 572 15.58 -31.09 62.67
CA ASN A 572 16.54 -32.17 62.87
C ASN A 572 17.53 -31.85 63.99
N GLU A 573 18.05 -30.63 64.07
CA GLU A 573 18.83 -30.16 65.23
C GLU A 573 18.05 -30.29 66.53
N LYS A 574 16.78 -29.85 66.55
CA LYS A 574 15.92 -29.97 67.74
C LYS A 574 15.75 -31.43 68.17
N LYS A 575 15.52 -32.35 67.23
CA LYS A 575 15.48 -33.80 67.49
C LYS A 575 16.82 -34.34 68.01
N SER A 576 17.95 -33.92 67.44
CA SER A 576 19.28 -34.36 67.90
C SER A 576 19.53 -33.93 69.34
N ARG A 577 19.22 -32.67 69.71
CA ARG A 577 19.31 -32.16 71.08
C ARG A 577 18.35 -32.89 72.04
N GLU A 578 17.18 -33.31 71.57
CA GLU A 578 16.21 -34.11 72.34
C GLU A 578 16.70 -35.56 72.56
N ILE A 579 17.28 -36.20 71.54
CA ILE A 579 17.92 -37.52 71.63
C ILE A 579 19.12 -37.47 72.59
N GLU A 580 19.94 -36.43 72.52
CA GLU A 580 21.08 -36.25 73.41
C GLU A 580 20.65 -36.03 74.87
N LYS A 581 19.64 -35.19 75.11
CA LYS A 581 19.02 -35.02 76.43
C LYS A 581 18.41 -36.32 76.97
N ASN A 582 17.79 -37.13 76.11
CA ASN A 582 17.25 -38.43 76.51
C ASN A 582 18.37 -39.42 76.87
N ARG A 583 19.48 -39.46 76.12
CA ARG A 583 20.68 -40.24 76.48
C ARG A 583 21.31 -39.79 77.80
N GLU A 584 21.27 -38.50 78.11
CA GLU A 584 21.76 -37.96 79.39
C GLU A 584 20.81 -38.31 80.56
N LEU A 585 19.49 -38.34 80.32
CA LEU A 585 18.48 -38.86 81.25
C LEU A 585 18.59 -40.38 81.46
N GLU A 586 19.03 -41.14 80.47
CA GLU A 586 19.36 -42.58 80.61
C GLU A 586 20.63 -42.79 81.43
N ARG A 587 21.73 -42.06 81.10
CA ARG A 587 23.00 -42.10 81.88
C ARG A 587 22.82 -41.74 83.36
N SER A 588 21.87 -40.84 83.67
CA SER A 588 21.55 -40.44 85.04
C SER A 588 20.53 -41.34 85.75
N ARG A 589 20.00 -42.37 85.06
CA ARG A 589 19.05 -43.36 85.62
C ARG A 589 19.69 -44.68 86.06
N GLU A 590 20.99 -44.88 85.89
CA GLU A 590 21.70 -46.09 86.32
C GLU A 590 22.53 -45.88 87.61
N PRO A 591 21.95 -46.09 88.82
CA PRO A 591 22.73 -46.40 90.01
C PRO A 591 23.30 -47.82 89.85
N GLY A 592 24.63 -47.90 89.69
CA GLY A 592 25.27 -49.05 89.07
C GLY A 592 25.14 -50.39 89.80
N LYS A 593 25.20 -51.48 89.00
CA LYS A 593 25.47 -52.84 89.48
C LYS A 593 26.56 -53.50 88.62
N SER A 594 27.49 -54.14 89.33
CA SER A 594 28.33 -55.28 88.92
C SER A 594 29.02 -55.28 87.55
N ARG A 595 30.35 -55.37 87.59
CA ARG A 595 31.16 -56.09 86.58
C ARG A 595 30.64 -57.52 86.36
N ASP A 596 31.26 -58.21 85.39
CA ASP A 596 31.20 -59.66 85.17
C ASP A 596 29.96 -60.18 84.42
N SER A 597 29.95 -59.93 83.10
CA SER A 597 29.34 -60.82 82.09
C SER A 597 30.02 -60.62 80.72
N SER A 598 31.26 -61.08 80.62
CA SER A 598 32.02 -61.12 79.36
C SER A 598 31.72 -62.42 78.58
N ARG A 599 31.69 -62.34 77.25
CA ARG A 599 31.63 -63.45 76.27
C ARG A 599 30.31 -64.27 76.23
N LEU A 600 29.48 -64.00 75.22
CA LEU A 600 28.94 -65.01 74.26
C LEU A 600 27.94 -64.36 73.28
N ALA A 601 28.45 -63.73 72.21
CA ALA A 601 27.68 -63.26 71.06
C ALA A 601 28.62 -62.96 69.86
N ALA A 602 29.29 -63.98 69.33
CA ALA A 602 30.15 -63.87 68.15
C ALA A 602 30.01 -65.14 67.29
N ALA A 603 29.89 -64.96 65.97
CA ALA A 603 29.30 -65.90 65.01
C ALA A 603 27.78 -66.13 65.27
N THR A 604 26.89 -66.27 64.27
CA THR A 604 27.03 -66.62 62.84
C THR A 604 25.94 -65.92 62.00
N ILE A 605 25.95 -66.07 60.66
CA ILE A 605 25.00 -65.49 59.67
C ILE A 605 25.27 -64.00 59.41
N ASP A 606 25.80 -63.55 58.27
CA ASP A 606 26.15 -64.24 57.00
C ASP A 606 24.97 -64.77 56.16
N ALA A 607 24.11 -63.85 55.71
CA ALA A 607 23.24 -64.00 54.52
C ALA A 607 22.52 -62.67 54.16
N ASP A 608 23.18 -61.79 53.38
CA ASP A 608 22.60 -61.30 52.11
C ASP A 608 23.60 -60.42 51.34
N GLN A 609 24.14 -60.96 50.24
CA GLN A 609 24.84 -60.22 49.19
C GLN A 609 24.11 -60.42 47.87
N SER A 610 23.10 -59.59 47.59
CA SER A 610 22.49 -59.52 46.26
C SER A 610 21.76 -58.19 46.06
N ALA A 611 22.12 -57.48 44.98
CA ALA A 611 21.69 -56.12 44.63
C ALA A 611 22.11 -55.03 45.66
N VAL A 612 22.61 -53.85 45.27
CA VAL A 612 22.80 -53.26 43.93
C VAL A 612 24.27 -52.80 43.79
N ALA A 613 24.95 -53.26 42.74
CA ALA A 613 26.32 -52.85 42.40
C ALA A 613 26.50 -52.76 40.87
N VAL A 614 25.88 -51.76 40.26
CA VAL A 614 26.06 -51.35 38.85
C VAL A 614 25.99 -49.82 38.81
N LEU A 615 26.69 -49.20 37.85
CA LEU A 615 26.87 -47.74 37.66
C LEU A 615 27.93 -47.07 38.56
N GLU A 616 29.18 -47.50 38.40
CA GLU A 616 30.34 -46.60 38.54
C GLU A 616 31.11 -46.54 37.20
N SER A 617 31.63 -45.36 36.86
CA SER A 617 32.59 -45.08 35.77
C SER A 617 32.27 -45.57 34.34
N ALA A 618 31.75 -44.67 33.49
CA ALA A 618 32.04 -44.65 32.05
C ALA A 618 31.84 -43.24 31.46
N GLU A 619 32.90 -42.60 30.98
CA GLU A 619 32.79 -41.45 30.06
C GLU A 619 32.44 -41.95 28.65
N PRO A 620 31.47 -41.33 27.95
CA PRO A 620 31.33 -41.50 26.51
C PRO A 620 32.03 -40.34 25.78
N ARG A 621 33.34 -40.46 25.56
CA ARG A 621 33.96 -39.81 24.39
C ARG A 621 33.37 -40.47 23.14
N LEU A 622 32.59 -39.72 22.35
CA LEU A 622 32.26 -40.10 20.98
C LEU A 622 32.74 -39.02 20.01
N THR A 623 33.41 -39.48 18.96
CA THR A 623 34.03 -38.69 17.90
C THR A 623 33.42 -39.08 16.56
N HIS A 624 33.29 -38.12 15.63
CA HIS A 624 32.75 -38.29 14.27
C HIS A 624 31.26 -38.67 14.20
N GLU A 625 30.47 -38.33 13.17
CA GLU A 625 30.67 -37.47 11.98
C GLU A 625 29.29 -36.91 11.53
N PRO A 626 29.20 -35.88 10.66
CA PRO A 626 27.92 -35.33 10.23
C PRO A 626 27.32 -36.14 9.07
N VAL A 627 26.03 -36.46 9.16
CA VAL A 627 25.24 -37.07 8.07
C VAL A 627 23.99 -36.22 7.83
N ALA A 628 23.63 -36.04 6.57
CA ALA A 628 22.60 -35.09 6.13
C ALA A 628 21.17 -35.51 6.53
N ALA A 629 20.32 -34.52 6.82
CA ALA A 629 18.88 -34.70 6.87
C ALA A 629 18.30 -34.80 5.44
N PRO A 630 17.47 -35.81 5.13
CA PRO A 630 16.89 -35.97 3.79
C PRO A 630 15.60 -35.15 3.60
N ASP A 631 15.29 -34.91 2.33
CA ASP A 631 14.02 -34.40 1.81
C ASP A 631 12.82 -35.31 2.18
N LEU A 632 11.64 -34.71 2.38
CA LEU A 632 10.39 -35.40 2.74
C LEU A 632 9.16 -34.82 2.00
N GLY A 633 9.24 -34.80 0.67
CA GLY A 633 8.06 -34.72 -0.18
C GLY A 633 7.15 -35.98 -0.11
N THR A 634 5.86 -35.78 -0.40
CA THR A 634 4.84 -36.80 -0.73
C THR A 634 4.54 -37.93 0.27
N TYR A 635 3.36 -37.86 0.89
CA TYR A 635 2.49 -39.02 1.12
C TYR A 635 1.05 -38.69 0.71
N ALA A 636 0.38 -39.63 0.03
CA ALA A 636 -1.01 -39.49 -0.40
C ALA A 636 -1.71 -40.85 -0.51
N LYS A 637 -2.92 -40.99 0.08
CA LYS A 637 -4.06 -41.78 -0.45
C LYS A 637 -5.28 -41.88 0.49
N LYS A 638 -6.46 -42.01 -0.16
CA LYS A 638 -7.68 -42.75 0.24
C LYS A 638 -8.44 -42.41 1.53
N VAL A 639 -9.66 -41.87 1.35
CA VAL A 639 -10.95 -42.47 1.75
C VAL A 639 -11.96 -42.10 0.62
N GLU A 640 -12.43 -43.00 -0.23
CA GLU A 640 -13.74 -43.70 -0.18
C GLU A 640 -14.92 -42.79 0.25
N GLN A 641 -15.82 -42.29 -0.62
CA GLN A 641 -16.69 -42.89 -1.67
C GLN A 641 -17.88 -43.70 -1.14
N ARG A 642 -19.09 -43.13 -1.20
CA ARG A 642 -20.41 -43.83 -1.23
C ARG A 642 -21.55 -42.89 -1.67
N TYR A 643 -22.37 -43.38 -2.61
CA TYR A 643 -23.80 -43.15 -2.96
C TYR A 643 -24.58 -41.96 -2.33
N LEU A 644 -25.54 -41.30 -3.00
CA LEU A 644 -26.62 -41.84 -3.86
C LEU A 644 -26.99 -40.95 -5.07
N SER A 645 -27.82 -41.48 -5.97
CA SER A 645 -28.60 -40.76 -6.98
C SER A 645 -30.09 -41.14 -6.88
N PRO A 646 -31.00 -40.24 -7.26
CA PRO A 646 -32.10 -40.57 -8.18
C PRO A 646 -32.08 -39.62 -9.40
N GLU A 647 -32.13 -40.07 -10.66
CA GLU A 647 -33.27 -40.62 -11.43
C GLU A 647 -34.09 -39.54 -12.18
N PHE A 648 -34.39 -39.83 -13.45
CA PHE A 648 -35.09 -38.95 -14.39
C PHE A 648 -36.62 -39.06 -14.24
N HIS A 649 -37.32 -37.96 -14.49
CA HIS A 649 -38.68 -37.99 -15.02
C HIS A 649 -38.79 -37.04 -16.22
N ASP A 650 -38.98 -37.61 -17.41
CA ASP A 650 -39.48 -36.87 -18.56
C ASP A 650 -40.95 -36.50 -18.32
N PHE A 651 -41.37 -35.31 -18.75
CA PHE A 651 -42.79 -35.06 -19.00
C PHE A 651 -42.99 -34.26 -20.28
N ASP A 652 -43.83 -34.79 -21.16
CA ASP A 652 -44.11 -34.32 -22.50
C ASP A 652 -45.48 -33.60 -22.52
N SER A 653 -45.86 -33.00 -23.65
CA SER A 653 -47.17 -32.36 -23.92
C SER A 653 -47.47 -31.02 -23.20
N ALA A 654 -48.22 -30.09 -23.80
CA ALA A 654 -48.67 -29.94 -25.20
C ALA A 654 -49.07 -28.48 -25.49
N ALA A 655 -49.15 -28.14 -26.78
CA ALA A 655 -49.65 -26.84 -27.23
C ALA A 655 -51.18 -26.72 -27.12
N GLN A 656 -51.67 -25.49 -26.91
CA GLN A 656 -53.04 -25.11 -27.26
C GLN A 656 -53.09 -23.68 -27.81
N SER A 657 -53.87 -23.51 -28.88
CA SER A 657 -54.09 -22.25 -29.60
C SER A 657 -55.41 -21.60 -29.20
N GLY A 658 -55.46 -20.27 -29.15
CA GLY A 658 -56.70 -19.52 -28.96
C GLY A 658 -56.60 -18.11 -29.54
N GLU A 659 -57.32 -17.85 -30.62
CA GLU A 659 -57.60 -16.51 -31.14
C GLU A 659 -58.77 -15.90 -30.34
N ASP A 660 -58.75 -14.60 -30.05
CA ASP A 660 -59.55 -13.63 -30.82
C ASP A 660 -59.23 -12.17 -30.41
N ALA A 661 -59.71 -11.18 -31.16
CA ALA A 661 -59.34 -9.77 -31.01
C ALA A 661 -60.49 -8.85 -30.57
N THR A 662 -60.20 -7.89 -29.67
CA THR A 662 -61.01 -6.67 -29.48
C THR A 662 -60.13 -5.43 -29.40
N THR A 663 -60.34 -4.49 -30.32
CA THR A 663 -59.57 -3.24 -30.41
C THR A 663 -60.02 -2.19 -29.39
N GLY A 664 -59.10 -1.68 -28.58
CA GLY A 664 -59.30 -0.48 -27.76
C GLY A 664 -57.99 0.29 -27.62
N THR A 665 -57.99 1.57 -28.03
CA THR A 665 -56.77 2.41 -28.06
C THR A 665 -56.42 2.95 -26.68
N ALA A 666 -56.06 2.06 -25.76
CA ALA A 666 -55.33 2.44 -24.55
C ALA A 666 -53.92 2.89 -24.92
N ALA A 667 -53.33 3.81 -24.15
CA ALA A 667 -51.90 4.05 -24.23
C ALA A 667 -51.18 2.78 -23.76
N GLN A 668 -50.50 2.08 -24.67
CA GLN A 668 -49.66 0.95 -24.28
C GLN A 668 -48.57 1.46 -23.35
N ALA A 669 -48.57 0.97 -22.10
CA ALA A 669 -47.36 1.01 -21.30
C ALA A 669 -46.26 0.30 -22.10
N MET A 670 -45.05 0.86 -22.13
CA MET A 670 -43.88 0.11 -22.58
C MET A 670 -43.56 -0.93 -21.51
N GLU A 671 -44.28 -2.05 -21.55
CA GLU A 671 -43.93 -3.26 -20.82
C GLU A 671 -42.61 -3.77 -21.40
N PHE A 672 -41.51 -3.34 -20.78
CA PHE A 672 -40.18 -3.83 -21.08
C PHE A 672 -40.17 -5.33 -20.78
N THR A 673 -40.32 -6.14 -21.82
CA THR A 673 -40.24 -7.59 -21.70
C THR A 673 -38.78 -7.91 -21.38
N PRO A 674 -38.45 -8.36 -20.15
CA PRO A 674 -37.06 -8.54 -19.76
C PRO A 674 -36.42 -9.64 -20.61
N LEU A 675 -35.10 -9.60 -20.81
CA LEU A 675 -34.38 -10.63 -21.58
C LEU A 675 -34.20 -11.96 -20.80
N ALA A 676 -35.06 -12.19 -19.81
CA ALA A 676 -34.98 -13.25 -18.80
C ALA A 676 -35.08 -14.67 -19.39
N ASP A 677 -35.79 -14.86 -20.51
CA ASP A 677 -35.96 -16.17 -21.19
C ASP A 677 -34.64 -16.78 -21.73
N LEU A 678 -33.50 -16.08 -21.64
CA LEU A 678 -32.16 -16.63 -21.88
C LEU A 678 -31.28 -16.76 -20.61
N HIS A 679 -31.75 -16.34 -19.44
CA HIS A 679 -30.90 -16.15 -18.25
C HIS A 679 -30.90 -17.30 -17.23
N ASP A 680 -31.81 -18.28 -17.36
CA ASP A 680 -31.90 -19.48 -16.50
C ASP A 680 -30.60 -20.32 -16.42
N PHE A 681 -29.65 -20.09 -17.33
CA PHE A 681 -28.38 -20.84 -17.38
C PHE A 681 -27.26 -20.30 -16.47
N PHE A 682 -27.45 -19.15 -15.80
CA PHE A 682 -26.35 -18.44 -15.12
C PHE A 682 -26.55 -18.12 -13.63
N SER A 683 -27.58 -18.66 -12.96
CA SER A 683 -27.79 -18.50 -11.51
C SER A 683 -27.12 -19.62 -10.69
N PRO A 684 -26.06 -19.33 -9.91
CA PRO A 684 -25.30 -20.37 -9.21
C PRO A 684 -25.91 -20.76 -7.85
N GLY A 685 -26.97 -21.57 -7.87
CA GLY A 685 -27.31 -22.48 -6.77
C GLY A 685 -27.54 -21.86 -5.38
N SER A 686 -28.39 -20.84 -5.29
CA SER A 686 -29.07 -20.46 -4.04
C SER A 686 -30.55 -20.78 -4.16
N ASP A 687 -31.10 -21.61 -3.27
CA ASP A 687 -32.45 -22.22 -3.41
C ASP A 687 -33.64 -21.25 -3.30
N ASP A 688 -33.40 -19.95 -3.06
CA ASP A 688 -34.41 -18.91 -3.03
C ASP A 688 -34.84 -18.51 -4.46
N HIS A 689 -35.83 -19.23 -5.01
CA HIS A 689 -36.53 -18.91 -6.28
C HIS A 689 -37.37 -17.62 -6.18
N VAL A 690 -36.74 -16.48 -5.90
CA VAL A 690 -37.40 -15.17 -5.88
C VAL A 690 -37.63 -14.71 -7.32
N SER A 691 -38.90 -14.60 -7.72
CA SER A 691 -39.30 -14.05 -9.01
C SER A 691 -38.69 -12.65 -9.24
N PRO A 692 -38.15 -12.34 -10.44
CA PRO A 692 -37.54 -11.05 -10.70
C PRO A 692 -38.56 -9.91 -10.54
N VAL A 693 -38.18 -8.90 -9.75
CA VAL A 693 -39.05 -7.76 -9.41
C VAL A 693 -39.27 -6.89 -10.66
N ARG A 694 -40.51 -6.81 -11.12
CA ARG A 694 -40.89 -6.04 -12.31
C ARG A 694 -41.08 -4.57 -11.98
N PHE A 695 -40.55 -3.68 -12.83
CA PHE A 695 -40.64 -2.23 -12.70
C PHE A 695 -41.50 -1.61 -13.81
N LEU A 696 -42.56 -0.90 -13.42
CA LEU A 696 -43.56 -0.31 -14.32
C LEU A 696 -43.39 1.20 -14.40
N LEU A 697 -43.42 1.76 -15.62
CA LEU A 697 -43.31 3.20 -15.85
C LEU A 697 -44.55 3.95 -15.35
N GLN A 698 -44.41 4.75 -14.28
CA GLN A 698 -45.49 5.61 -13.80
C GLN A 698 -45.43 6.98 -14.50
N ALA A 699 -46.07 7.08 -15.66
CA ALA A 699 -46.04 8.26 -16.55
C ALA A 699 -46.57 9.57 -15.91
N GLU A 700 -47.25 9.50 -14.76
CA GLU A 700 -47.70 10.67 -13.99
C GLU A 700 -46.55 11.32 -13.16
N LEU A 701 -45.50 10.57 -12.85
CA LEU A 701 -44.37 11.03 -12.04
C LEU A 701 -43.24 11.57 -12.93
N THR A 702 -43.02 12.88 -12.87
CA THR A 702 -41.89 13.58 -13.53
C THR A 702 -40.68 13.78 -12.61
N ALA A 703 -40.82 13.41 -11.33
CA ALA A 703 -39.77 13.32 -10.32
C ALA A 703 -40.29 12.43 -9.16
N ILE A 704 -39.38 11.92 -8.33
CA ILE A 704 -39.68 11.30 -7.04
C ILE A 704 -39.73 12.41 -5.98
N GLU A 705 -40.85 12.53 -5.27
CA GLU A 705 -41.09 13.65 -4.35
C GLU A 705 -40.91 13.22 -2.88
N TYR A 706 -40.07 13.96 -2.14
CA TYR A 706 -39.77 13.75 -0.71
C TYR A 706 -40.23 14.95 0.13
N LEU A 707 -40.60 14.77 1.40
CA LEU A 707 -41.03 15.87 2.27
C LEU A 707 -39.82 16.48 2.99
N CYS A 708 -38.97 15.66 3.60
CA CYS A 708 -37.69 16.08 4.19
C CYS A 708 -36.52 15.22 3.69
N PRO A 709 -35.26 15.68 3.81
CA PRO A 709 -34.09 14.88 3.45
C PRO A 709 -34.01 13.53 4.16
N ASP A 710 -34.54 13.45 5.39
CA ASP A 710 -34.52 12.26 6.25
C ASP A 710 -35.54 11.19 5.82
N ASP A 711 -36.47 11.51 4.90
CA ASP A 711 -37.30 10.50 4.25
C ASP A 711 -36.48 9.62 3.31
N VAL A 712 -35.36 10.12 2.74
CA VAL A 712 -34.55 9.36 1.79
C VAL A 712 -33.61 8.42 2.56
N VAL A 713 -33.98 7.14 2.58
CA VAL A 713 -33.29 6.07 3.30
C VAL A 713 -32.04 5.61 2.56
N GLU A 714 -32.11 5.52 1.24
CA GLU A 714 -31.05 4.99 0.38
C GLU A 714 -31.13 5.63 -1.01
N LEU A 715 -29.97 5.91 -1.62
CA LEU A 715 -29.88 6.49 -2.96
C LEU A 715 -28.71 5.87 -3.73
N HIS A 716 -28.97 5.32 -4.91
CA HIS A 716 -27.95 4.90 -5.86
C HIS A 716 -27.98 5.80 -7.10
N GLN A 717 -26.82 6.01 -7.71
CA GLN A 717 -26.67 6.76 -8.97
C GLN A 717 -25.84 5.96 -9.98
N SER A 718 -26.12 6.11 -11.28
CA SER A 718 -25.30 5.49 -12.32
C SER A 718 -23.95 6.19 -12.49
N ILE A 719 -22.85 5.43 -12.41
CA ILE A 719 -21.49 5.96 -12.64
C ILE A 719 -21.20 6.21 -14.13
N ASN A 720 -21.95 5.53 -15.01
CA ASN A 720 -21.97 5.77 -16.45
C ASN A 720 -23.21 6.59 -16.86
N ASN A 721 -23.22 7.07 -18.10
CA ASN A 721 -24.45 7.47 -18.78
C ASN A 721 -24.77 6.40 -19.84
N ALA A 722 -26.05 6.07 -20.03
CA ALA A 722 -26.52 5.16 -21.08
C ALA A 722 -27.24 5.95 -22.19
N TYR A 723 -27.14 5.51 -23.45
CA TYR A 723 -27.83 6.16 -24.57
C TYR A 723 -29.19 5.52 -24.83
N LEU A 724 -30.25 6.15 -24.31
CA LEU A 724 -31.60 5.60 -24.25
C LEU A 724 -32.62 6.51 -24.96
N SER A 725 -33.82 6.00 -25.21
CA SER A 725 -34.96 6.81 -25.67
C SER A 725 -36.20 6.54 -24.80
N PRO A 726 -36.23 7.01 -23.53
CA PRO A 726 -37.29 6.65 -22.58
C PRO A 726 -38.68 7.07 -23.06
N ASP A 727 -38.72 8.21 -23.74
CA ASP A 727 -39.91 8.85 -24.31
C ASP A 727 -40.22 8.39 -25.75
N GLY A 728 -39.36 7.57 -26.37
CA GLY A 728 -39.36 7.29 -27.82
C GLY A 728 -38.98 8.49 -28.71
N LYS A 729 -38.58 9.63 -28.13
CA LYS A 729 -38.37 10.94 -28.82
C LYS A 729 -36.94 11.12 -29.36
N GLY A 730 -36.25 10.02 -29.68
CA GLY A 730 -34.84 9.99 -30.09
C GLY A 730 -33.89 9.57 -28.97
N GLN A 731 -32.69 9.11 -29.30
CA GLN A 731 -31.68 8.71 -28.31
C GLN A 731 -31.01 9.93 -27.67
N GLU A 732 -30.99 10.00 -26.35
CA GLU A 732 -30.19 10.96 -25.58
C GLU A 732 -29.31 10.26 -24.55
N SER A 733 -28.35 10.99 -23.98
CA SER A 733 -27.55 10.52 -22.85
C SER A 733 -28.39 10.60 -21.57
N CYS A 734 -28.61 9.48 -20.90
CA CYS A 734 -29.40 9.36 -19.68
C CYS A 734 -28.55 8.94 -18.48
N ARG A 735 -29.05 9.18 -17.26
CA ARG A 735 -28.53 8.66 -15.99
C ARG A 735 -29.58 7.88 -15.23
N GLY A 736 -29.16 6.79 -14.60
CA GLY A 736 -29.98 5.97 -13.73
C GLY A 736 -29.88 6.42 -12.26
N TYR A 737 -30.99 6.31 -11.54
CA TYR A 737 -31.10 6.57 -10.11
C TYR A 737 -32.02 5.53 -9.47
N ILE A 738 -31.73 5.11 -8.24
CA ILE A 738 -32.62 4.26 -7.44
C ILE A 738 -32.76 4.91 -6.06
N CYS A 739 -33.98 5.08 -5.57
CA CYS A 739 -34.27 5.76 -4.31
C CYS A 739 -35.16 4.88 -3.41
N GLY A 740 -34.75 4.68 -2.17
CA GLY A 740 -35.59 4.18 -1.08
C GLY A 740 -36.12 5.36 -0.26
N LEU A 741 -37.44 5.56 -0.27
CA LEU A 741 -38.12 6.68 0.36
C LEU A 741 -39.08 6.21 1.45
N ARG A 742 -38.84 6.62 2.70
CA ARG A 742 -39.75 6.41 3.83
C ARG A 742 -41.00 7.26 3.68
N LYS A 743 -42.17 6.65 3.85
CA LYS A 743 -43.47 7.32 3.72
C LYS A 743 -44.38 6.97 4.89
N GLY A 744 -44.08 7.58 6.04
CA GLY A 744 -44.66 7.20 7.32
C GLY A 744 -44.02 5.90 7.84
N ALA A 745 -44.80 4.83 7.96
CA ALA A 745 -44.32 3.55 8.49
C ALA A 745 -43.64 2.66 7.45
N SER A 746 -44.04 2.74 6.17
CA SER A 746 -43.47 1.95 5.08
C SER A 746 -42.30 2.66 4.38
N VAL A 747 -41.49 1.89 3.67
CA VAL A 747 -40.47 2.39 2.74
C VAL A 747 -40.89 2.01 1.32
N GLN A 748 -40.73 2.92 0.36
CA GLN A 748 -41.09 2.73 -1.04
C GLN A 748 -39.83 2.83 -1.89
N VAL A 749 -39.67 1.91 -2.85
CA VAL A 749 -38.54 1.91 -3.80
C VAL A 749 -38.99 2.48 -5.13
N PHE A 750 -38.13 3.29 -5.74
CA PHE A 750 -38.32 3.88 -7.06
C PHE A 750 -37.03 3.73 -7.87
N ALA A 751 -37.14 3.37 -9.14
CA ALA A 751 -36.05 3.52 -10.12
C ALA A 751 -36.39 4.71 -11.05
N ALA A 752 -35.40 5.47 -11.50
CA ALA A 752 -35.63 6.64 -12.33
C ALA A 752 -34.53 6.84 -13.37
N ILE A 753 -34.94 7.18 -14.59
CA ILE A 753 -34.06 7.45 -15.72
C ILE A 753 -34.21 8.92 -16.09
N SER A 754 -33.13 9.69 -15.97
CA SER A 754 -33.12 11.14 -16.21
C SER A 754 -32.29 11.51 -17.45
N GLY A 755 -32.90 12.18 -18.42
CA GLY A 755 -32.26 12.65 -19.65
C GLY A 755 -31.38 13.88 -19.42
N VAL A 756 -30.08 13.75 -19.71
CA VAL A 756 -29.08 14.81 -19.49
C VAL A 756 -29.27 16.00 -20.43
N GLN A 757 -29.97 15.81 -21.56
CA GLN A 757 -30.22 16.87 -22.55
C GLN A 757 -31.65 17.40 -22.47
N SER A 758 -32.65 16.54 -22.26
CA SER A 758 -34.06 16.94 -22.15
C SER A 758 -34.45 17.44 -20.76
N GLY A 759 -33.69 17.09 -19.72
CA GLY A 759 -34.03 17.35 -18.32
C GLY A 759 -35.26 16.59 -17.82
N ARG A 760 -35.75 15.60 -18.58
CA ARG A 760 -36.93 14.79 -18.20
C ARG A 760 -36.50 13.58 -17.40
N THR A 761 -37.27 13.26 -16.36
CA THR A 761 -37.11 12.03 -15.59
C THR A 761 -38.33 11.14 -15.82
N SER A 762 -38.08 9.90 -16.23
CA SER A 762 -39.05 8.80 -16.29
C SER A 762 -38.93 7.97 -15.01
N VAL A 763 -39.98 7.91 -14.19
CA VAL A 763 -39.98 7.19 -12.92
C VAL A 763 -40.67 5.83 -13.07
N TYR A 764 -40.00 4.79 -12.57
CA TYR A 764 -40.43 3.40 -12.60
C TYR A 764 -40.63 2.90 -11.17
N VAL A 765 -41.70 2.13 -10.96
CA VAL A 765 -42.20 1.70 -9.66
C VAL A 765 -42.31 0.17 -9.68
N PRO A 766 -41.86 -0.54 -8.63
CA PRO A 766 -42.01 -1.99 -8.57
C PRO A 766 -43.51 -2.36 -8.54
N GLU A 767 -43.86 -3.48 -9.19
CA GLU A 767 -45.24 -4.01 -9.25
C GLU A 767 -45.84 -4.21 -7.84
N VAL A 768 -45.00 -4.58 -6.87
CA VAL A 768 -45.33 -4.62 -5.44
C VAL A 768 -44.29 -3.79 -4.69
N GLN A 769 -44.74 -2.80 -3.92
CA GLN A 769 -43.88 -2.05 -2.99
C GLN A 769 -43.59 -2.90 -1.74
N PRO A 770 -42.41 -2.78 -1.12
CA PRO A 770 -42.03 -3.64 -0.01
C PRO A 770 -42.80 -3.27 1.27
N GLU A 771 -43.20 -4.29 2.02
CA GLU A 771 -43.92 -4.15 3.30
C GLU A 771 -42.98 -4.31 4.52
N ASP A 772 -41.80 -4.88 4.32
CA ASP A 772 -40.80 -5.18 5.37
C ASP A 772 -39.34 -4.99 4.88
N ASP A 773 -38.38 -5.06 5.80
CA ASP A 773 -36.95 -4.83 5.48
C ASP A 773 -36.36 -5.88 4.52
N HIS A 774 -36.93 -7.10 4.49
CA HIS A 774 -36.47 -8.18 3.61
C HIS A 774 -36.97 -8.00 2.17
N SER A 775 -38.27 -7.72 1.99
CA SER A 775 -38.80 -7.31 0.69
C SER A 775 -38.17 -6.00 0.22
N TYR A 776 -37.85 -5.05 1.11
CA TYR A 776 -37.12 -3.83 0.75
C TYR A 776 -35.75 -4.14 0.14
N THR A 777 -34.93 -4.93 0.85
CA THR A 777 -33.61 -5.36 0.36
C THR A 777 -33.69 -6.09 -0.98
N THR A 778 -34.75 -6.89 -1.16
CA THR A 778 -35.03 -7.64 -2.39
C THR A 778 -35.44 -6.71 -3.55
N THR A 779 -36.32 -5.75 -3.29
CA THR A 779 -36.78 -4.75 -4.27
C THR A 779 -35.67 -3.79 -4.68
N VAL A 780 -34.78 -3.37 -3.77
CA VAL A 780 -33.58 -2.59 -4.11
C VAL A 780 -32.63 -3.39 -5.00
N ARG A 781 -32.39 -4.68 -4.69
CA ARG A 781 -31.59 -5.56 -5.57
C ARG A 781 -32.23 -5.70 -6.96
N GLY A 782 -33.55 -5.89 -7.03
CA GLY A 782 -34.29 -5.93 -8.29
C GLY A 782 -34.20 -4.62 -9.08
N ALA A 783 -34.24 -3.47 -8.41
CA ALA A 783 -34.05 -2.16 -9.04
C ALA A 783 -32.64 -1.99 -9.63
N ILE A 784 -31.61 -2.51 -8.97
CA ILE A 784 -30.23 -2.53 -9.48
C ILE A 784 -30.14 -3.41 -10.72
N SER A 785 -30.67 -4.65 -10.67
CA SER A 785 -30.69 -5.55 -11.83
C SER A 785 -31.46 -4.95 -13.02
N PHE A 786 -32.60 -4.31 -12.79
CA PHE A 786 -33.34 -3.57 -13.82
C PHE A 786 -32.51 -2.43 -14.44
N ALA A 787 -31.79 -1.66 -13.62
CA ALA A 787 -30.91 -0.61 -14.11
C ALA A 787 -29.71 -1.17 -14.92
N GLU A 788 -29.17 -2.32 -14.51
CA GLU A 788 -28.09 -3.03 -15.20
C GLU A 788 -28.53 -3.64 -16.55
N GLU A 789 -29.74 -4.22 -16.62
CA GLU A 789 -30.36 -4.66 -17.89
C GLU A 789 -30.56 -3.50 -18.88
N VAL A 790 -30.89 -2.31 -18.38
CA VAL A 790 -30.99 -1.07 -19.17
C VAL A 790 -29.59 -0.49 -19.54
N GLY A 791 -28.51 -1.01 -18.95
CA GLY A 791 -27.13 -0.66 -19.27
C GLY A 791 -26.47 0.37 -18.34
N PHE A 792 -27.03 0.62 -17.16
CA PHE A 792 -26.40 1.42 -16.11
C PHE A 792 -25.51 0.57 -15.21
N MET A 793 -24.44 1.16 -14.69
CA MET A 793 -23.67 0.61 -13.56
C MET A 793 -23.97 1.48 -12.33
N MET A 794 -24.52 0.90 -11.27
CA MET A 794 -25.03 1.65 -10.12
C MET A 794 -24.02 1.69 -8.95
N GLU A 795 -23.91 2.85 -8.29
CA GLU A 795 -23.11 3.04 -7.06
C GLU A 795 -23.97 3.69 -5.95
N PRO A 796 -23.90 3.20 -4.69
CA PRO A 796 -24.61 3.80 -3.56
C PRO A 796 -23.98 5.13 -3.11
N ILE A 797 -24.81 6.16 -3.01
CA ILE A 797 -24.46 7.47 -2.44
C ILE A 797 -24.58 7.39 -0.92
N LYS A 798 -23.52 7.79 -0.22
CA LYS A 798 -23.47 7.84 1.25
C LYS A 798 -24.24 9.05 1.78
N LEU A 799 -25.43 8.82 2.31
CA LEU A 799 -26.30 9.86 2.85
C LEU A 799 -25.91 10.29 4.28
N ASP A 800 -25.19 9.44 5.02
CA ASP A 800 -24.85 9.60 6.46
C ASP A 800 -24.00 10.84 6.81
N VAL A 801 -23.45 11.55 5.81
CA VAL A 801 -22.32 12.49 5.99
C VAL A 801 -22.78 13.91 6.36
N SER A 802 -23.60 14.01 7.41
CA SER A 802 -24.31 15.21 7.89
C SER A 802 -25.41 15.72 6.95
N SER A 803 -26.46 16.31 7.56
CA SER A 803 -27.65 16.79 6.85
C SER A 803 -27.38 17.83 5.76
N LEU A 804 -26.25 18.53 5.82
CA LEU A 804 -25.85 19.51 4.81
C LEU A 804 -25.34 18.81 3.52
N GLN A 805 -24.51 17.77 3.64
CA GLN A 805 -24.06 17.00 2.47
C GLN A 805 -25.15 16.05 1.95
N GLN A 806 -25.99 15.52 2.84
CA GLN A 806 -27.22 14.81 2.48
C GLN A 806 -28.10 15.72 1.60
N HIS A 807 -28.45 16.93 2.07
CA HIS A 807 -29.20 17.90 1.28
C HIS A 807 -28.51 18.25 -0.05
N GLU A 808 -27.19 18.48 -0.07
CA GLU A 808 -26.47 18.74 -1.32
C GLU A 808 -26.54 17.55 -2.29
N SER A 809 -26.45 16.33 -1.79
CA SER A 809 -26.54 15.10 -2.60
C SER A 809 -27.94 14.89 -3.18
N LEU A 810 -29.00 15.20 -2.42
CA LEU A 810 -30.38 15.17 -2.92
C LEU A 810 -30.62 16.28 -3.97
N VAL A 811 -30.09 17.50 -3.76
CA VAL A 811 -30.18 18.61 -4.71
C VAL A 811 -29.41 18.33 -6.01
N ARG A 812 -28.34 17.54 -5.96
CA ARG A 812 -27.60 17.05 -7.13
C ARG A 812 -28.32 15.94 -7.92
N CYS A 813 -29.43 15.41 -7.42
CA CYS A 813 -30.18 14.33 -8.05
C CYS A 813 -31.40 14.87 -8.85
N PRO A 814 -31.33 14.99 -10.19
CA PRO A 814 -32.44 15.51 -11.01
C PRO A 814 -33.68 14.60 -11.05
N ALA A 815 -33.58 13.38 -10.50
CA ALA A 815 -34.72 12.50 -10.33
C ALA A 815 -35.53 12.77 -9.05
N LEU A 816 -34.99 13.55 -8.10
CA LEU A 816 -35.63 13.87 -6.82
C LEU A 816 -36.09 15.33 -6.77
N ARG A 817 -37.15 15.60 -6.01
CA ARG A 817 -37.64 16.96 -5.75
C ARG A 817 -38.21 17.08 -4.34
N SER A 818 -37.87 18.15 -3.63
CA SER A 818 -38.57 18.49 -2.37
C SER A 818 -40.01 18.90 -2.68
N ALA A 819 -40.97 18.34 -1.95
CA ALA A 819 -42.38 18.72 -2.03
C ALA A 819 -42.63 20.19 -1.65
N GLU A 820 -41.71 20.82 -0.90
CA GLU A 820 -41.76 22.25 -0.53
C GLU A 820 -41.45 23.19 -1.73
N GLN A 821 -40.99 22.65 -2.86
CA GLN A 821 -40.67 23.41 -4.09
C GLN A 821 -41.80 23.38 -5.14
N LYS A 822 -43.05 23.12 -4.73
CA LYS A 822 -44.26 23.18 -5.55
C LYS A 822 -45.09 24.44 -5.25
#